data_AF-A0A9D9RC38-F1
#
_entry.id   AF-A0A9D9RC38-F1
#
_cell.length_a   1.000
_cell.length_b   1.000
_cell.length_c   1.000
_cell.angle_alpha   90.00
_cell.angle_beta   90.00
_cell.angle_gamma   90.00
#
_symmetry.space_group_name_H-M   'P 1'
#
loop_
_entity.id
_entity.type
_entity.pdbx_description
1 polymer ?
#
loop_
_entity_poly.entity_id
_entity_poly.type
_entity_poly.pdbx_seq_one_letter_code
_entity_poly.pdbx_strand_id
1 'polypeptide(L)'
;MRFAVALLTVLGIASVIGTVLQQAQAMTDYAFKFGPFWFEIFKFLGLYDVYASAWFVLIMLFLVISTTLCLIRNTPQFLKDMRSYRVKATEKSLKAMKHSVVLDSALAPAVAKQYLEVQGFSYKEKVQDNGDILVAAKKGSASKLGYVFAHAALVVICLGGLIDSNMLLKINMLTGRLVPDPTTLLASEFKPESRIGPDALSFRGDVMLPEGGSANVVFLNADKGYFVQELPFTVKLKDFHVDYYNTGMPKNFASDIEVTETESGKKHEATIRVNHPLTVQGITIYQSSFGDGGSKLNLRTWDLKQPALAPTVMNATSMNAFPLTLGDQKYTIEFAEFSMINVEDFDQKDPKARSLNEKIKDVRAVTKDKTMSNIGPSITYKIRDAAGQAQEYMQYMLPITQEGVDYFVLGERTVVSEPYNWMRIPADREGSIDTFMNFRKSLADPAQLNAAIDRATAKVEPRMRPQFILAVKNVMRLFVENKGYLGIDEFVKQNIPPEQQQDMGALFVSILHGVGADLLDVSMTANGQEIWPNDASRGQFVVNAFVALTALQEIKSPVYMHLENFEQLESSGLQLARSPGQTWVYVGSVLLILGTIFMFYMREKRLWLWFGKDGVRMAMSATRHARDLDKECPEHAEKLNQLAKDLNHDQPK
;
A
#
# COMPACT_ATOMS: atom_id res chain seq x y z
N MET A 1 18.52 3.19 34.07
CA MET A 1 17.33 3.97 33.64
C MET A 1 17.62 4.91 32.47
N ARG A 2 18.55 5.87 32.55
CA ARG A 2 18.86 6.79 31.42
C ARG A 2 19.19 6.07 30.10
N PHE A 3 19.95 4.99 30.16
CA PHE A 3 20.28 4.16 29.00
C PHE A 3 19.05 3.52 28.33
N ALA A 4 18.17 2.88 29.12
CA ALA A 4 16.95 2.26 28.60
C ALA A 4 15.98 3.28 27.99
N VAL A 5 15.87 4.48 28.60
CA VAL A 5 15.05 5.58 28.05
C VAL A 5 15.61 6.05 26.70
N ALA A 6 16.92 6.21 26.59
CA ALA A 6 17.55 6.58 25.32
C ALA A 6 17.30 5.53 24.22
N LEU A 7 17.46 4.23 24.54
CA LEU A 7 17.17 3.14 23.59
C LEU A 7 15.70 3.13 23.16
N LEU A 8 14.77 3.34 24.10
CA LEU A 8 13.35 3.42 23.79
C LEU A 8 13.03 4.59 22.86
N THR A 9 13.65 5.76 23.05
CA THR A 9 13.47 6.91 22.15
C THR A 9 13.97 6.60 20.74
N VAL A 10 15.15 5.99 20.60
CA VAL A 10 15.70 5.61 19.29
C VAL A 10 14.78 4.58 18.61
N LEU A 11 14.31 3.58 19.36
CA LEU A 11 13.36 2.58 18.85
C LEU A 11 12.03 3.21 18.41
N GLY A 12 11.56 4.24 19.14
CA GLY A 12 10.38 5.02 18.76
C GLY A 12 10.56 5.75 17.43
N ILE A 13 11.69 6.43 17.22
CA ILE A 13 12.02 7.11 15.96
C ILE A 13 12.11 6.10 14.80
N ALA A 14 12.79 4.98 15.02
CA ALA A 14 12.89 3.89 14.06
C ALA A 14 11.52 3.35 13.63
N SER A 15 10.62 3.14 14.60
CA SER A 15 9.27 2.64 14.35
C SER A 15 8.43 3.63 13.55
N VAL A 16 8.59 4.95 13.77
CA VAL A 16 7.93 5.98 12.96
C VAL A 16 8.38 5.91 11.51
N ILE A 17 9.70 5.78 11.25
CA ILE A 17 10.24 5.64 9.89
C ILE A 17 9.65 4.39 9.21
N GLY A 18 9.65 3.25 9.91
CA GLY A 18 9.11 1.99 9.39
C GLY A 18 7.59 2.01 9.18
N THR A 19 6.86 2.94 9.79
CA THR A 19 5.41 3.12 9.59
C THR A 19 5.11 4.02 8.39
N VAL A 20 5.93 5.05 8.17
CA VAL A 20 5.76 5.98 7.04
C VAL A 20 6.20 5.33 5.72
N LEU A 21 7.27 4.54 5.75
CA LEU A 21 7.74 3.81 4.58
C LEU A 21 7.02 2.47 4.49
N GLN A 22 6.24 2.25 3.42
CA GLN A 22 5.64 0.95 3.13
C GLN A 22 6.73 -0.13 3.13
N GLN A 23 6.58 -1.18 3.94
CA GLN A 23 7.60 -2.23 4.13
C GLN A 23 7.34 -3.42 3.20
N ALA A 24 8.40 -4.19 2.90
CA ALA A 24 8.34 -5.46 2.16
C ALA A 24 7.74 -5.41 0.73
N GLN A 25 7.83 -4.27 0.03
CA GLN A 25 7.49 -4.19 -1.39
C GLN A 25 8.57 -4.79 -2.28
N ALA A 26 8.27 -4.97 -3.57
CA ALA A 26 9.28 -5.37 -4.55
C ALA A 26 10.39 -4.30 -4.63
N MET A 27 11.65 -4.76 -4.76
CA MET A 27 12.81 -3.86 -4.80
C MET A 27 12.76 -2.87 -5.97
N THR A 28 12.13 -3.27 -7.08
CA THR A 28 11.89 -2.43 -8.26
C THR A 28 11.01 -1.22 -7.95
N ASP A 29 10.00 -1.39 -7.10
CA ASP A 29 9.05 -0.33 -6.76
C ASP A 29 9.72 0.74 -5.91
N TYR A 30 10.59 0.34 -4.98
CA TYR A 30 11.40 1.27 -4.20
C TYR A 30 12.38 2.06 -5.07
N ALA A 31 13.04 1.39 -6.02
CA ALA A 31 13.95 2.05 -6.95
C ALA A 31 13.22 3.09 -7.82
N PHE A 32 12.01 2.77 -8.28
CA PHE A 32 11.16 3.68 -9.04
C PHE A 32 10.70 4.90 -8.21
N LYS A 33 10.24 4.68 -6.97
CA LYS A 33 9.73 5.76 -6.09
C LYS A 33 10.81 6.74 -5.63
N PHE A 34 12.00 6.25 -5.28
CA PHE A 34 13.05 7.06 -4.64
C PHE A 34 14.21 7.45 -5.57
N GLY A 35 14.30 6.82 -6.73
CA GLY A 35 15.41 7.00 -7.67
C GLY A 35 16.71 6.34 -7.17
N PRO A 36 17.74 6.24 -8.04
CA PRO A 36 18.94 5.44 -7.78
C PRO A 36 19.74 5.85 -6.53
N PHE A 37 19.81 7.15 -6.24
CA PHE A 37 20.61 7.69 -5.14
C PHE A 37 20.03 7.34 -3.75
N TRP A 38 18.77 7.71 -3.50
CA TRP A 38 18.12 7.40 -2.22
C TRP A 38 17.87 5.91 -2.07
N PHE A 39 17.65 5.20 -3.18
CA PHE A 39 17.46 3.76 -3.16
C PHE A 39 18.61 3.03 -2.48
N GLU A 40 19.85 3.31 -2.88
CA GLU A 40 21.05 2.68 -2.32
C GLU A 40 21.30 3.10 -0.86
N ILE A 41 21.02 4.35 -0.48
CA ILE A 41 21.15 4.81 0.91
C ILE A 41 20.17 4.06 1.83
N PHE A 42 18.89 4.00 1.45
CA PHE A 42 17.87 3.33 2.25
C PHE A 42 18.11 1.82 2.32
N LYS A 43 18.60 1.22 1.23
CA LYS A 43 19.05 -0.17 1.19
C LYS A 43 20.21 -0.41 2.15
N PHE A 44 21.24 0.43 2.12
CA PHE A 44 22.39 0.34 3.03
C PHE A 44 21.99 0.44 4.50
N LEU A 45 21.05 1.34 4.82
CA LEU A 45 20.52 1.53 6.17
C LEU A 45 19.50 0.43 6.58
N GLY A 46 19.06 -0.42 5.65
CA GLY A 46 18.06 -1.46 5.89
C GLY A 46 16.65 -0.91 6.17
N LEU A 47 16.28 0.22 5.58
CA LEU A 47 15.01 0.90 5.86
C LEU A 47 13.78 0.26 5.20
N TYR A 48 13.96 -0.57 4.16
CA TYR A 48 12.86 -1.27 3.50
C TYR A 48 12.27 -2.43 4.33
N ASP A 49 13.03 -2.86 5.35
CA ASP A 49 12.65 -3.89 6.32
C ASP A 49 13.24 -3.51 7.70
N VAL A 50 12.79 -2.38 8.24
CA VAL A 50 13.31 -1.81 9.51
C VAL A 50 13.20 -2.82 10.65
N TYR A 51 12.04 -3.50 10.76
CA TYR A 51 11.72 -4.36 11.89
C TYR A 51 12.56 -5.62 11.97
N ALA A 52 13.12 -6.08 10.85
CA ALA A 52 14.10 -7.17 10.83
C ALA A 52 15.53 -6.70 10.54
N SER A 53 15.79 -5.38 10.50
CA SER A 53 17.15 -4.86 10.35
C SER A 53 18.02 -5.24 11.55
N ALA A 54 19.30 -5.56 11.31
CA ALA A 54 20.19 -6.04 12.35
C ALA A 54 20.36 -5.01 13.50
N TRP A 55 20.39 -3.72 13.17
CA TRP A 55 20.51 -2.65 14.15
C TRP A 55 19.25 -2.51 15.03
N PHE A 56 18.05 -2.68 14.44
CA PHE A 56 16.80 -2.58 15.19
C PHE A 56 16.65 -3.76 16.16
N VAL A 57 16.92 -4.98 15.69
CA VAL A 57 16.91 -6.19 16.52
C VAL A 57 17.95 -6.09 17.65
N LEU A 58 19.14 -5.57 17.36
CA LEU A 58 20.19 -5.37 18.37
C LEU A 58 19.74 -4.37 19.45
N ILE A 59 19.18 -3.22 19.06
CA ILE A 59 18.63 -2.24 20.01
C ILE A 59 17.52 -2.87 20.87
N MET A 60 16.62 -3.62 20.25
CA MET A 60 15.53 -4.30 20.95
C MET A 60 16.06 -5.34 21.94
N LEU A 61 17.06 -6.14 21.55
CA LEU A 61 17.70 -7.12 22.41
C LEU A 61 18.38 -6.45 23.62
N PHE A 62 19.15 -5.39 23.40
CA PHE A 62 19.78 -4.63 24.49
C PHE A 62 18.75 -4.01 25.44
N LEU A 63 17.63 -3.50 24.90
CA LEU A 63 16.54 -2.97 25.70
C LEU A 63 15.92 -4.06 26.58
N VAL A 64 15.61 -5.23 26.01
CA VAL A 64 15.05 -6.39 26.74
C VAL A 64 16.00 -6.86 27.84
N ILE A 65 17.30 -7.01 27.54
CA ILE A 65 18.30 -7.43 28.53
C ILE A 65 18.41 -6.39 29.65
N SER A 66 18.53 -5.11 29.31
CA SER A 66 18.69 -4.03 30.30
C SER A 66 17.48 -3.93 31.24
N THR A 67 16.27 -4.00 30.67
CA THR A 67 15.01 -3.89 31.42
C THR A 67 14.76 -5.13 32.27
N THR A 68 15.09 -6.32 31.77
CA THR A 68 15.04 -7.58 32.52
C THR A 68 16.00 -7.55 33.71
N LEU A 69 17.24 -7.11 33.54
CA LEU A 69 18.21 -6.97 34.65
C LEU A 69 17.74 -5.97 35.70
N CYS A 70 17.13 -4.85 35.28
CA CYS A 70 16.51 -3.90 36.20
C CYS A 70 15.35 -4.52 36.99
N LEU A 71 14.52 -5.33 36.33
CA LEU A 71 13.39 -6.04 36.94
C LEU A 71 13.89 -7.04 37.98
N ILE A 72 14.84 -7.91 37.63
CA ILE A 72 15.40 -8.93 38.52
C ILE A 72 16.07 -8.30 39.75
N ARG A 73 16.82 -7.21 39.57
CA ARG A 73 17.54 -6.54 40.65
C ARG A 73 16.61 -5.80 41.62
N ASN A 74 15.61 -5.08 41.12
CA ASN A 74 14.80 -4.18 41.94
C ASN A 74 13.54 -4.83 42.53
N THR A 75 12.97 -5.83 41.85
CA THR A 75 11.72 -6.48 42.29
C THR A 75 11.81 -7.06 43.71
N PRO A 76 12.89 -7.77 44.11
CA PRO A 76 13.01 -8.31 45.47
C PRO A 76 12.99 -7.22 46.55
N GLN A 77 13.66 -6.10 46.30
CA GLN A 77 13.68 -4.97 47.24
C GLN A 77 12.30 -4.32 47.35
N PHE A 78 11.60 -4.13 46.24
CA PHE A 78 10.23 -3.61 46.27
C PHE A 78 9.28 -4.54 47.03
N LEU A 79 9.36 -5.86 46.81
CA LEU A 79 8.55 -6.83 47.55
C LEU A 79 8.87 -6.82 49.05
N LYS A 80 10.16 -6.72 49.43
CA LYS A 80 10.57 -6.56 50.83
C LYS A 80 10.00 -5.27 51.43
N ASP A 81 10.09 -4.14 50.73
CA ASP A 81 9.56 -2.88 51.22
C ASP A 81 8.03 -2.86 51.31
N MET A 82 7.34 -3.53 50.39
CA MET A 82 5.88 -3.70 50.44
C MET A 82 5.47 -4.45 51.70
N ARG A 83 6.29 -5.38 52.18
CA ARG A 83 6.06 -6.15 53.41
C ARG A 83 6.60 -5.46 54.66
N SER A 84 7.57 -4.55 54.55
CA SER A 84 8.17 -3.87 55.71
C SER A 84 7.24 -2.86 56.38
N TYR A 85 7.34 -2.76 57.71
CA TYR A 85 6.69 -1.74 58.52
C TYR A 85 7.81 -0.93 59.20
N ARG A 86 7.76 0.41 59.09
CA ARG A 86 8.80 1.31 59.66
C ARG A 86 8.62 1.45 61.18
N VAL A 87 8.83 0.34 61.89
CA VAL A 87 8.70 0.22 63.36
C VAL A 87 9.92 0.71 64.13
N LYS A 88 10.96 1.21 63.43
CA LYS A 88 12.17 1.82 64.03
C LYS A 88 12.11 3.36 64.08
N ALA A 89 10.94 3.95 63.80
CA ALA A 89 10.78 5.40 63.94
C ALA A 89 10.89 5.78 65.41
N THR A 90 11.60 6.86 65.72
CA THR A 90 11.73 7.41 67.07
C THR A 90 10.79 8.60 67.23
N GLU A 91 10.37 8.90 68.46
CA GLU A 91 9.51 10.06 68.73
C GLU A 91 10.07 11.36 68.15
N LYS A 92 11.37 11.61 68.33
CA LYS A 92 12.07 12.78 67.76
C LYS A 92 11.93 12.84 66.24
N SER A 93 12.03 11.69 65.55
CA SER A 93 11.87 11.63 64.09
C SER A 93 10.43 11.89 63.65
N LEU A 94 9.44 11.44 64.42
CA LEU A 94 8.01 11.68 64.13
C LEU A 94 7.64 13.13 64.38
N LYS A 95 8.21 13.77 65.41
CA LYS A 95 8.02 15.19 65.71
C LYS A 95 8.57 16.10 64.62
N ALA A 96 9.63 15.68 63.94
CA ALA A 96 10.25 16.42 62.83
C ALA A 96 9.51 16.27 61.48
N MET A 97 8.47 15.42 61.39
CA MET A 97 7.70 15.28 60.16
C MET A 97 6.76 16.47 59.95
N LYS A 98 6.59 16.91 58.69
CA LYS A 98 5.68 18.01 58.32
C LYS A 98 4.23 17.75 58.79
N HIS A 99 3.75 16.54 58.62
CA HIS A 99 2.40 16.13 59.03
C HIS A 99 2.49 15.35 60.34
N SER A 100 2.68 16.06 61.44
CA SER A 100 2.81 15.51 62.80
C SER A 100 1.92 16.30 63.75
N VAL A 101 1.04 15.61 64.47
CA VAL A 101 0.06 16.22 65.38
C VAL A 101 0.06 15.43 66.69
N VAL A 102 -0.11 16.13 67.80
CA VAL A 102 -0.37 15.50 69.11
C VAL A 102 -1.89 15.48 69.31
N LEU A 103 -2.43 14.32 69.65
CA LEU A 103 -3.86 14.17 69.94
C LEU A 103 -4.18 14.80 71.30
N ASP A 104 -5.33 15.47 71.40
CA ASP A 104 -5.73 16.24 72.58
C ASP A 104 -6.35 15.35 73.68
N SER A 105 -6.64 14.09 73.36
CA SER A 105 -7.35 13.15 74.23
C SER A 105 -6.58 11.83 74.35
N ALA A 106 -6.66 11.20 75.53
CA ALA A 106 -5.95 9.97 75.84
C ALA A 106 -6.51 8.78 75.05
N LEU A 107 -6.00 8.53 73.84
CA LEU A 107 -6.46 7.43 73.00
C LEU A 107 -5.82 6.10 73.45
N ALA A 108 -6.64 5.09 73.72
CA ALA A 108 -6.15 3.73 74.00
C ALA A 108 -5.58 3.06 72.71
N PRO A 109 -4.44 2.34 72.78
CA PRO A 109 -3.87 1.66 71.62
C PRO A 109 -4.81 0.68 70.92
N ALA A 110 -5.74 0.06 71.65
CA ALA A 110 -6.73 -0.87 71.07
C ALA A 110 -7.71 -0.16 70.12
N VAL A 111 -8.22 1.01 70.52
CA VAL A 111 -9.14 1.84 69.72
C VAL A 111 -8.45 2.33 68.44
N ALA A 112 -7.20 2.78 68.57
CA ALA A 112 -6.38 3.19 67.45
C ALA A 112 -6.20 2.08 66.40
N LYS A 113 -5.95 0.84 66.85
CA LYS A 113 -5.80 -0.32 65.98
C LYS A 113 -7.08 -0.64 65.20
N GLN A 114 -8.23 -0.66 65.88
CA GLN A 114 -9.53 -0.87 65.23
C GLN A 114 -9.86 0.24 64.22
N TYR A 115 -9.59 1.50 64.57
CA TYR A 115 -9.76 2.62 63.64
C TYR A 115 -8.94 2.42 62.36
N LEU A 116 -7.67 2.02 62.49
CA LEU A 116 -6.80 1.78 61.35
C LEU A 116 -7.34 0.66 60.46
N GLU A 117 -7.84 -0.44 61.04
CA GLU A 117 -8.51 -1.52 60.30
C GLU A 117 -9.74 -1.02 59.51
N VAL A 118 -10.64 -0.27 60.16
CA VAL A 118 -11.85 0.28 59.52
C VAL A 118 -11.51 1.24 58.39
N GLN A 119 -10.44 2.03 58.54
CA GLN A 119 -9.93 2.93 57.50
C GLN A 119 -9.14 2.19 56.40
N GLY A 120 -9.02 0.86 56.48
CA GLY A 120 -8.34 0.01 55.49
C GLY A 120 -6.82 0.08 55.55
N PHE A 121 -6.24 0.44 56.69
CA PHE A 121 -4.82 0.34 56.95
C PHE A 121 -4.47 -1.05 57.52
N SER A 122 -3.33 -1.56 57.08
CA SER A 122 -2.67 -2.69 57.73
C SER A 122 -1.65 -2.14 58.72
N TYR A 123 -1.58 -2.65 59.95
CA TYR A 123 -0.69 -2.13 60.98
C TYR A 123 0.20 -3.20 61.62
N LYS A 124 1.26 -2.74 62.27
CA LYS A 124 2.12 -3.54 63.14
C LYS A 124 2.48 -2.73 64.38
N GLU A 125 2.31 -3.34 65.53
CA GLU A 125 2.65 -2.78 66.83
C GLU A 125 4.08 -3.16 67.23
N LYS A 126 4.78 -2.24 67.91
CA LYS A 126 6.05 -2.50 68.58
C LYS A 126 6.12 -1.71 69.88
N VAL A 127 6.35 -2.41 70.98
CA VAL A 127 6.72 -1.81 72.27
C VAL A 127 8.21 -1.44 72.22
N GLN A 128 8.53 -0.21 72.62
CA GLN A 128 9.88 0.33 72.64
C GLN A 128 10.56 0.04 73.98
N ASP A 129 11.88 0.13 74.03
CA ASP A 129 12.67 -0.24 75.22
C ASP A 129 12.35 0.64 76.46
N ASN A 130 11.76 1.82 76.24
CA ASN A 130 11.33 2.77 77.28
C ASN A 130 9.87 2.55 77.76
N GLY A 131 9.18 1.53 77.24
CA GLY A 131 7.77 1.22 77.55
C GLY A 131 6.74 1.90 76.65
N ASP A 132 7.15 2.80 75.75
CA ASP A 132 6.23 3.45 74.80
C ASP A 132 5.76 2.47 73.72
N ILE A 133 4.57 2.69 73.18
CA ILE A 133 3.99 1.85 72.13
C ILE A 133 4.01 2.60 70.79
N LEU A 134 4.53 1.97 69.74
CA LEU A 134 4.44 2.47 68.37
C LEU A 134 3.55 1.56 67.52
N VAL A 135 2.47 2.13 66.99
CA VAL A 135 1.63 1.48 65.97
C VAL A 135 2.00 2.08 64.61
N ALA A 136 2.65 1.28 63.76
CA ALA A 136 3.01 1.68 62.41
C ALA A 136 2.04 1.06 61.39
N ALA A 137 1.33 1.90 60.66
CA ALA A 137 0.28 1.53 59.72
C ALA A 137 0.63 1.92 58.29
N LYS A 138 0.13 1.16 57.32
CA LYS A 138 0.25 1.45 55.89
C LYS A 138 -0.97 1.02 55.09
N LYS A 139 -1.25 1.77 54.03
CA LYS A 139 -2.31 1.50 53.04
C LYS A 139 -1.75 1.71 51.64
N GLY A 140 -2.15 0.86 50.68
CA GLY A 140 -1.76 0.99 49.27
C GLY A 140 -0.31 0.59 48.95
N SER A 141 0.30 -0.32 49.70
CA SER A 141 1.67 -0.81 49.44
C SER A 141 1.84 -1.44 48.05
N ALA A 142 0.76 -1.95 47.44
CA ALA A 142 0.81 -2.55 46.11
C ALA A 142 1.13 -1.55 44.98
N SER A 143 1.17 -0.24 45.23
CA SER A 143 1.59 0.76 44.23
C SER A 143 2.97 0.45 43.61
N LYS A 144 3.83 -0.23 44.37
CA LYS A 144 5.16 -0.66 43.91
C LYS A 144 5.12 -1.77 42.85
N LEU A 145 4.03 -2.54 42.77
CA LEU A 145 3.80 -3.49 41.68
C LEU A 145 3.63 -2.79 40.34
N GLY A 146 3.24 -1.51 40.33
CA GLY A 146 3.13 -0.72 39.10
C GLY A 146 4.44 -0.68 38.31
N TYR A 147 5.58 -0.52 39.00
CA TYR A 147 6.91 -0.59 38.39
C TYR A 147 7.18 -1.96 37.77
N VAL A 148 6.87 -3.04 38.50
CA VAL A 148 7.10 -4.43 38.11
C VAL A 148 6.29 -4.75 36.85
N PHE A 149 4.98 -4.45 36.86
CA PHE A 149 4.10 -4.70 35.74
C PHE A 149 4.48 -3.88 34.51
N ALA A 150 4.80 -2.59 34.64
CA ALA A 150 5.19 -1.76 33.50
C ALA A 150 6.50 -2.22 32.84
N HIS A 151 7.50 -2.64 33.62
CA HIS A 151 8.76 -3.14 33.06
C HIS A 151 8.62 -4.55 32.50
N ALA A 152 7.85 -5.42 33.16
CA ALA A 152 7.54 -6.75 32.65
C ALA A 152 6.74 -6.67 31.35
N ALA A 153 5.79 -5.75 31.25
CA ALA A 153 5.02 -5.48 30.04
C ALA A 153 5.92 -5.16 28.85
N LEU A 154 6.87 -4.23 29.02
CA LEU A 154 7.81 -3.86 27.96
C LEU A 154 8.64 -5.06 27.51
N VAL A 155 9.17 -5.86 28.44
CA VAL A 155 9.92 -7.08 28.14
C VAL A 155 9.06 -8.06 27.33
N VAL A 156 7.84 -8.33 27.80
CA VAL A 156 6.92 -9.28 27.16
C VAL A 156 6.51 -8.83 25.76
N ILE A 157 6.21 -7.54 25.56
CA ILE A 157 5.87 -6.98 24.24
C ILE A 157 7.06 -7.11 23.29
N CYS A 158 8.26 -6.71 23.73
CA CYS A 158 9.46 -6.80 22.90
C CYS A 158 9.81 -8.26 22.55
N LEU A 159 9.67 -9.20 23.49
CA LEU A 159 9.85 -10.63 23.20
C LEU A 159 8.82 -11.15 22.19
N GLY A 160 7.55 -10.74 22.31
CA GLY A 160 6.53 -11.05 21.31
C GLY A 160 6.90 -10.54 19.92
N GLY A 161 7.35 -9.28 19.83
CA GLY A 161 7.85 -8.71 18.57
C GLY A 161 9.06 -9.43 17.99
N LEU A 162 10.00 -9.89 18.82
CA LEU A 162 11.16 -10.67 18.37
C LEU A 162 10.75 -12.04 17.81
N ILE A 163 9.76 -12.70 18.42
CA ILE A 163 9.23 -13.99 17.95
C ILE A 163 8.61 -13.84 16.56
N ASP A 164 7.84 -12.79 16.31
CA ASP A 164 7.18 -12.55 15.03
C ASP A 164 8.09 -11.87 13.98
N SER A 165 9.31 -11.50 14.35
CA SER A 165 10.28 -10.90 13.45
C SER A 165 10.94 -11.93 12.53
N ASN A 166 11.47 -11.48 11.39
CA ASN A 166 12.28 -12.31 10.48
C ASN A 166 13.68 -12.66 11.06
N MET A 167 13.92 -12.51 12.37
CA MET A 167 15.22 -12.78 12.99
C MET A 167 15.67 -14.22 12.77
N LEU A 168 14.79 -15.21 12.98
CA LEU A 168 15.13 -16.63 12.77
C LEU A 168 15.44 -16.92 11.29
N LEU A 169 14.67 -16.34 10.38
CA LEU A 169 14.92 -16.41 8.95
C LEU A 169 16.31 -15.85 8.61
N LYS A 170 16.64 -14.66 9.10
CA LYS A 170 17.96 -14.03 8.87
C LYS A 170 19.11 -14.79 9.50
N ILE A 171 18.93 -15.41 10.66
CA ILE A 171 19.95 -16.30 11.26
C ILE A 171 20.18 -17.53 10.37
N ASN A 172 19.12 -18.14 9.86
CA ASN A 172 19.22 -19.27 8.93
C ASN A 172 19.87 -18.87 7.60
N MET A 173 19.63 -17.65 7.12
CA MET A 173 20.32 -17.09 5.95
C MET A 173 21.81 -16.86 6.21
N LEU A 174 22.15 -16.24 7.35
CA LEU A 174 23.54 -15.97 7.75
C LEU A 174 24.37 -17.25 7.95
N THR A 175 23.74 -18.30 8.46
CA THR A 175 24.38 -19.62 8.65
C THR A 175 24.48 -20.43 7.34
N GLY A 176 23.94 -19.92 6.23
CA GLY A 176 23.92 -20.61 4.93
C GLY A 176 22.93 -21.77 4.86
N ARG A 177 22.05 -21.90 5.86
CA ARG A 177 21.06 -22.99 5.95
C ARG A 177 19.85 -22.75 5.05
N LEU A 178 19.52 -21.48 4.81
CA LEU A 178 18.51 -21.05 3.84
C LEU A 178 19.16 -20.09 2.84
N VAL A 179 18.89 -20.29 1.54
CA VAL A 179 19.42 -19.45 0.46
C VAL A 179 18.25 -18.96 -0.39
N PRO A 180 18.02 -17.64 -0.52
CA PRO A 180 16.92 -17.12 -1.32
C PRO A 180 17.16 -17.36 -2.81
N ASP A 181 16.09 -17.61 -3.56
CA ASP A 181 16.14 -17.81 -5.03
C ASP A 181 15.61 -16.56 -5.74
N PRO A 182 16.44 -15.86 -6.55
CA PRO A 182 16.02 -14.65 -7.24
C PRO A 182 15.30 -14.89 -8.58
N THR A 183 15.34 -16.11 -9.10
CA THR A 183 14.99 -16.40 -10.51
C THR A 183 13.75 -17.26 -10.66
N THR A 184 13.48 -18.13 -9.71
CA THR A 184 12.42 -19.13 -9.84
C THR A 184 11.04 -18.51 -9.60
N LEU A 185 10.11 -18.78 -10.53
CA LEU A 185 8.72 -18.30 -10.45
C LEU A 185 7.75 -19.39 -9.99
N LEU A 186 8.00 -20.65 -10.38
CA LEU A 186 7.15 -21.77 -10.04
C LEU A 186 7.58 -22.40 -8.72
N ALA A 187 6.64 -22.53 -7.79
CA ALA A 187 6.91 -23.12 -6.47
C ALA A 187 7.51 -24.53 -6.51
N SER A 188 7.23 -25.32 -7.55
CA SER A 188 7.77 -26.67 -7.74
C SER A 188 9.25 -26.70 -8.11
N GLU A 189 9.78 -25.60 -8.64
CA GLU A 189 11.16 -25.50 -9.14
C GLU A 189 12.13 -24.97 -8.08
N PHE A 190 11.63 -24.50 -6.93
CA PHE A 190 12.47 -24.01 -5.83
C PHE A 190 13.32 -25.14 -5.24
N LYS A 191 14.62 -24.85 -5.10
CA LYS A 191 15.59 -25.78 -4.49
C LYS A 191 15.27 -26.02 -3.01
N PRO A 192 15.64 -27.18 -2.44
CA PRO A 192 15.38 -27.48 -1.03
C PRO A 192 15.90 -26.42 -0.04
N GLU A 193 17.02 -25.78 -0.35
CA GLU A 193 17.62 -24.72 0.48
C GLU A 193 16.84 -23.40 0.45
N SER A 194 15.87 -23.26 -0.47
CA SER A 194 14.98 -22.11 -0.61
C SER A 194 13.55 -22.43 -0.14
N ARG A 195 13.33 -23.61 0.46
CA ARG A 195 12.04 -24.07 0.96
C ARG A 195 12.02 -24.07 2.50
N ILE A 196 10.91 -23.63 3.06
CA ILE A 196 10.67 -23.62 4.50
C ILE A 196 9.48 -24.52 4.78
N GLY A 197 9.65 -25.51 5.68
CA GLY A 197 8.61 -26.45 6.05
C GLY A 197 7.48 -25.82 6.88
N PRO A 198 6.34 -26.52 7.04
CA PRO A 198 5.12 -25.97 7.66
C PRO A 198 5.26 -25.58 9.14
N ASP A 199 6.28 -26.07 9.83
CA ASP A 199 6.52 -25.85 11.26
C ASP A 199 7.29 -24.56 11.59
N ALA A 200 7.44 -23.66 10.62
CA ALA A 200 8.04 -22.35 10.86
C ALA A 200 7.35 -21.64 12.04
N LEU A 201 8.13 -21.15 13.01
CA LEU A 201 7.62 -20.50 14.23
C LEU A 201 6.75 -19.28 13.90
N SER A 202 7.25 -18.44 13.00
CA SER A 202 6.57 -17.27 12.47
C SER A 202 6.95 -17.07 11.02
N PHE A 203 6.00 -16.57 10.23
CA PHE A 203 6.24 -16.17 8.85
C PHE A 203 5.14 -15.23 8.40
N ARG A 204 5.41 -14.52 7.31
CA ARG A 204 4.43 -13.75 6.55
C ARG A 204 4.80 -13.86 5.08
N GLY A 205 3.89 -14.40 4.29
CA GLY A 205 4.08 -14.57 2.86
C GLY A 205 2.79 -14.32 2.10
N ASP A 206 2.95 -14.17 0.80
CA ASP A 206 1.89 -13.78 -0.12
C ASP A 206 1.71 -14.84 -1.20
N VAL A 207 0.49 -14.97 -1.71
CA VAL A 207 0.17 -15.80 -2.86
C VAL A 207 -0.96 -15.16 -3.65
N MET A 208 -0.83 -15.17 -4.98
CA MET A 208 -1.91 -14.78 -5.89
C MET A 208 -2.62 -16.04 -6.36
N LEU A 209 -3.93 -16.10 -6.16
CA LEU A 209 -4.76 -17.23 -6.57
C LEU A 209 -5.79 -16.78 -7.60
N PRO A 210 -5.77 -17.27 -8.85
CA PRO A 210 -6.89 -17.09 -9.76
C PRO A 210 -8.12 -17.86 -9.27
N GLU A 211 -9.31 -17.44 -9.66
CA GLU A 211 -10.56 -18.14 -9.32
C GLU A 211 -10.52 -19.61 -9.75
N GLY A 212 -10.96 -20.49 -8.86
CA GLY A 212 -10.82 -21.94 -9.01
C GLY A 212 -9.43 -22.50 -8.70
N GLY A 213 -8.41 -21.64 -8.60
CA GLY A 213 -7.03 -21.97 -8.27
C GLY A 213 -6.81 -22.32 -6.80
N SER A 214 -5.69 -23.00 -6.52
CA SER A 214 -5.33 -23.40 -5.16
C SER A 214 -3.82 -23.33 -4.92
N ALA A 215 -3.43 -23.05 -3.68
CA ALA A 215 -2.05 -23.13 -3.24
C ALA A 215 -1.93 -23.82 -1.87
N ASN A 216 -0.83 -24.54 -1.72
CA ASN A 216 -0.36 -25.14 -0.47
C ASN A 216 0.98 -24.52 -0.03
N VAL A 217 1.35 -23.40 -0.63
CA VAL A 217 2.59 -22.68 -0.38
C VAL A 217 2.35 -21.17 -0.47
N VAL A 218 3.23 -20.39 0.15
CA VAL A 218 3.29 -18.92 -0.02
C VAL A 218 4.72 -18.45 -0.28
N PHE A 219 4.85 -17.31 -0.93
CA PHE A 219 6.15 -16.71 -1.24
C PHE A 219 6.52 -15.67 -0.18
N LEU A 220 7.75 -15.76 0.31
CA LEU A 220 8.33 -14.81 1.25
C LEU A 220 9.37 -13.99 0.52
N ASN A 221 9.20 -12.67 0.51
CA ASN A 221 10.19 -11.76 -0.04
C ASN A 221 11.43 -11.69 0.88
N ALA A 222 12.62 -11.81 0.28
CA ALA A 222 13.91 -11.71 0.96
C ALA A 222 14.87 -10.79 0.18
N ASP A 223 15.89 -10.26 0.86
CA ASP A 223 16.81 -9.23 0.32
C ASP A 223 17.37 -9.53 -1.08
N LYS A 224 17.54 -10.81 -1.44
CA LYS A 224 18.13 -11.28 -2.71
C LYS A 224 17.30 -12.34 -3.42
N GLY A 225 15.97 -12.35 -3.25
CA GLY A 225 15.08 -13.28 -3.94
C GLY A 225 13.91 -13.70 -3.06
N TYR A 226 13.41 -14.91 -3.29
CA TYR A 226 12.23 -15.43 -2.61
C TYR A 226 12.53 -16.72 -1.87
N PHE A 227 11.75 -16.98 -0.83
CA PHE A 227 11.59 -18.31 -0.25
C PHE A 227 10.18 -18.82 -0.50
N VAL A 228 10.03 -20.14 -0.56
CA VAL A 228 8.73 -20.80 -0.58
C VAL A 228 8.47 -21.40 0.79
N GLN A 229 7.40 -20.97 1.44
CA GLN A 229 6.93 -21.52 2.70
C GLN A 229 5.79 -22.50 2.45
N GLU A 230 5.98 -23.75 2.85
CA GLU A 230 4.94 -24.78 2.78
C GLU A 230 3.87 -24.55 3.85
N LEU A 231 2.62 -24.80 3.49
CA LEU A 231 1.47 -24.67 4.39
C LEU A 231 1.01 -26.06 4.86
N PRO A 232 0.49 -26.18 6.09
CA PRO A 232 -0.10 -27.41 6.58
C PRO A 232 -1.54 -27.65 6.06
N PHE A 233 -1.96 -26.88 5.05
CA PHE A 233 -3.26 -26.95 4.40
C PHE A 233 -3.16 -26.42 2.96
N THR A 234 -4.16 -26.74 2.15
CA THR A 234 -4.36 -26.15 0.83
C THR A 234 -5.47 -25.10 0.92
N VAL A 235 -5.20 -23.89 0.42
CA VAL A 235 -6.21 -22.84 0.24
C VAL A 235 -6.66 -22.84 -1.22
N LYS A 236 -7.96 -22.93 -1.45
CA LYS A 236 -8.57 -22.80 -2.77
C LYS A 236 -9.42 -21.54 -2.82
N LEU A 237 -9.27 -20.73 -3.87
CA LEU A 237 -10.19 -19.64 -4.18
C LEU A 237 -11.39 -20.22 -4.95
N LYS A 238 -12.59 -20.09 -4.41
CA LYS A 238 -13.83 -20.50 -5.09
C LYS A 238 -14.35 -19.40 -6.00
N ASP A 239 -14.41 -18.18 -5.47
CA ASP A 239 -15.01 -17.03 -6.14
C ASP A 239 -14.43 -15.73 -5.54
N PHE A 240 -14.32 -14.68 -6.34
CA PHE A 240 -13.88 -13.37 -5.92
C PHE A 240 -14.95 -12.31 -6.19
N HIS A 241 -15.17 -11.45 -5.20
CA HIS A 241 -16.20 -10.41 -5.23
C HIS A 241 -15.54 -9.05 -5.11
N VAL A 242 -15.87 -8.12 -6.01
CA VAL A 242 -15.42 -6.73 -5.93
C VAL A 242 -16.57 -5.76 -6.19
N ASP A 243 -16.74 -4.83 -5.25
CA ASP A 243 -17.68 -3.72 -5.35
C ASP A 243 -16.91 -2.45 -5.78
N TYR A 244 -17.43 -1.70 -6.75
CA TYR A 244 -16.86 -0.42 -7.17
C TYR A 244 -17.73 0.77 -6.79
N TYR A 245 -17.11 1.92 -6.55
CA TYR A 245 -17.80 3.21 -6.57
C TYR A 245 -18.18 3.59 -8.01
N ASN A 246 -19.09 4.55 -8.18
CA ASN A 246 -19.45 5.08 -9.51
C ASN A 246 -18.26 5.66 -10.29
N THR A 247 -17.18 6.02 -9.60
CA THR A 247 -15.92 6.49 -10.22
C THR A 247 -15.09 5.35 -10.83
N GLY A 248 -15.42 4.08 -10.54
CA GLY A 248 -14.61 2.91 -10.88
C GLY A 248 -13.57 2.53 -9.82
N MET A 249 -13.46 3.28 -8.72
CA MET A 249 -12.53 2.92 -7.64
C MET A 249 -13.06 1.72 -6.83
N PRO A 250 -12.21 0.77 -6.39
CA PRO A 250 -12.65 -0.35 -5.57
C PRO A 250 -13.14 0.13 -4.21
N LYS A 251 -14.32 -0.33 -3.80
CA LYS A 251 -14.94 -0.04 -2.51
C LYS A 251 -14.70 -1.15 -1.52
N ASN A 252 -14.86 -2.39 -1.96
CA ASN A 252 -14.74 -3.58 -1.12
C ASN A 252 -14.35 -4.75 -2.03
N PHE A 253 -13.53 -5.65 -1.51
CA PHE A 253 -13.19 -6.90 -2.17
C PHE A 253 -13.14 -8.04 -1.16
N ALA A 254 -13.69 -9.18 -1.56
CA ALA A 254 -13.85 -10.35 -0.72
C ALA A 254 -13.59 -11.63 -1.52
N SER A 255 -13.09 -12.65 -0.84
CA SER A 255 -12.77 -13.95 -1.44
C SER A 255 -13.48 -15.06 -0.71
N ASP A 256 -14.20 -15.88 -1.45
CA ASP A 256 -14.74 -17.13 -0.95
C ASP A 256 -13.65 -18.20 -1.04
N ILE A 257 -13.15 -18.62 0.12
CA ILE A 257 -12.05 -19.58 0.21
C ILE A 257 -12.49 -20.89 0.86
N GLU A 258 -11.91 -21.99 0.39
CA GLU A 258 -11.96 -23.29 1.04
C GLU A 258 -10.55 -23.69 1.47
N VAL A 259 -10.37 -23.91 2.77
CA VAL A 259 -9.11 -24.37 3.35
C VAL A 259 -9.26 -25.83 3.73
N THR A 260 -8.43 -26.70 3.14
CA THR A 260 -8.41 -28.13 3.43
C THR A 260 -7.12 -28.49 4.17
N GLU A 261 -7.22 -28.94 5.41
CA GLU A 261 -6.08 -29.36 6.22
C GLU A 261 -5.43 -30.64 5.66
N THR A 262 -4.10 -30.66 5.56
CA THR A 262 -3.35 -31.76 4.95
C THR A 262 -3.43 -33.06 5.77
N GLU A 263 -3.33 -32.96 7.10
CA GLU A 263 -3.34 -34.15 7.98
C GLU A 263 -4.75 -34.68 8.26
N SER A 264 -5.69 -33.79 8.58
CA SER A 264 -7.03 -34.18 9.03
C SER A 264 -8.05 -34.30 7.89
N GLY A 265 -7.77 -33.72 6.74
CA GLY A 265 -8.74 -33.58 5.63
C GLY A 265 -9.92 -32.66 5.95
N LYS A 266 -9.92 -32.00 7.12
CA LYS A 266 -11.01 -31.10 7.53
C LYS A 266 -11.05 -29.87 6.62
N LYS A 267 -12.25 -29.56 6.15
CA LYS A 267 -12.53 -28.39 5.32
C LYS A 267 -13.08 -27.24 6.16
N HIS A 268 -12.63 -26.04 5.86
CA HIS A 268 -13.13 -24.78 6.40
C HIS A 268 -13.49 -23.87 5.25
N GLU A 269 -14.73 -23.44 5.18
CA GLU A 269 -15.20 -22.50 4.16
C GLU A 269 -15.46 -21.15 4.83
N ALA A 270 -14.97 -20.07 4.23
CA ALA A 270 -15.21 -18.72 4.72
C ALA A 270 -15.08 -17.70 3.60
N THR A 271 -15.84 -16.61 3.72
CA THR A 271 -15.64 -15.39 2.94
C THR A 271 -14.73 -14.46 3.72
N ILE A 272 -13.51 -14.26 3.24
CA ILE A 272 -12.55 -13.31 3.82
C ILE A 272 -12.65 -11.96 3.11
N ARG A 273 -12.41 -10.87 3.84
CA ARG A 273 -12.37 -9.50 3.29
C ARG A 273 -11.41 -8.65 4.11
N VAL A 274 -11.19 -7.41 3.69
CA VAL A 274 -10.33 -6.46 4.44
C VAL A 274 -10.79 -6.39 5.91
N ASN A 275 -9.86 -6.58 6.85
CA ASN A 275 -10.08 -6.65 8.31
C ASN A 275 -10.92 -7.83 8.84
N HIS A 276 -11.33 -8.77 8.00
CA HIS A 276 -12.06 -9.97 8.40
C HIS A 276 -11.34 -11.23 7.86
N PRO A 277 -10.23 -11.63 8.51
CA PRO A 277 -9.44 -12.78 8.09
C PRO A 277 -9.99 -14.11 8.63
N LEU A 278 -9.50 -15.22 8.08
CA LEU A 278 -9.73 -16.58 8.59
C LEU A 278 -8.46 -17.12 9.23
N THR A 279 -8.55 -17.73 10.42
CA THR A 279 -7.41 -18.39 11.08
C THR A 279 -7.62 -19.90 11.12
N VAL A 280 -6.68 -20.65 10.53
CA VAL A 280 -6.65 -22.13 10.51
C VAL A 280 -5.26 -22.59 10.96
N GLN A 281 -5.21 -23.54 11.91
CA GLN A 281 -3.95 -24.06 12.49
C GLN A 281 -2.94 -22.98 12.94
N GLY A 282 -3.43 -21.85 13.48
CA GLY A 282 -2.58 -20.74 13.93
C GLY A 282 -2.00 -19.87 12.81
N ILE A 283 -2.36 -20.12 11.55
CA ILE A 283 -2.05 -19.28 10.38
C ILE A 283 -3.29 -18.47 10.03
N THR A 284 -3.13 -17.16 9.92
CA THR A 284 -4.21 -16.24 9.57
C THR A 284 -4.08 -15.83 8.11
N ILE A 285 -5.17 -15.97 7.36
CA ILE A 285 -5.29 -15.71 5.93
C ILE A 285 -6.03 -14.37 5.79
N TYR A 286 -5.32 -13.39 5.23
CA TYR A 286 -5.82 -12.03 5.00
C TYR A 286 -6.07 -11.81 3.52
N GLN A 287 -7.17 -11.11 3.21
CA GLN A 287 -7.35 -10.48 1.91
C GLN A 287 -6.41 -9.27 1.82
N SER A 288 -5.45 -9.30 0.90
CA SER A 288 -4.40 -8.26 0.78
C SER A 288 -4.56 -7.43 -0.48
N SER A 289 -4.76 -8.08 -1.63
CA SER A 289 -4.91 -7.43 -2.94
C SER A 289 -5.80 -8.27 -3.85
N PHE A 290 -5.99 -7.83 -5.09
CA PHE A 290 -6.65 -8.57 -6.16
C PHE A 290 -6.07 -8.12 -7.50
N GLY A 291 -6.35 -8.87 -8.56
CA GLY A 291 -5.92 -8.54 -9.90
C GLY A 291 -6.51 -9.50 -10.92
N ASP A 292 -5.95 -9.50 -12.11
CA ASP A 292 -6.34 -10.41 -13.17
C ASP A 292 -5.81 -11.83 -12.89
N GLY A 293 -6.63 -12.84 -13.16
CA GLY A 293 -6.33 -14.27 -12.97
C GLY A 293 -5.97 -15.00 -14.26
N GLY A 294 -5.84 -14.28 -15.37
CA GLY A 294 -5.68 -14.86 -16.70
C GLY A 294 -6.99 -14.83 -17.49
N SER A 295 -7.62 -13.66 -17.57
CA SER A 295 -8.78 -13.39 -18.41
C SER A 295 -8.57 -13.85 -19.86
N LYS A 296 -9.61 -14.43 -20.46
CA LYS A 296 -9.58 -14.84 -21.87
C LYS A 296 -10.06 -13.67 -22.74
N LEU A 297 -9.31 -13.38 -23.79
CA LEU A 297 -9.50 -12.21 -24.64
C LEU A 297 -9.71 -12.66 -26.08
N ASN A 298 -10.75 -12.14 -26.72
CA ASN A 298 -10.95 -12.27 -28.16
C ASN A 298 -10.63 -10.93 -28.83
N LEU A 299 -9.51 -10.89 -29.54
CA LEU A 299 -8.96 -9.68 -30.11
C LEU A 299 -9.06 -9.72 -31.64
N ARG A 300 -9.63 -8.69 -32.25
CA ARG A 300 -9.53 -8.43 -33.69
C ARG A 300 -8.27 -7.62 -33.96
N THR A 301 -7.40 -8.11 -34.84
CA THR A 301 -6.04 -7.59 -35.01
C THR A 301 -5.80 -7.13 -36.45
N TRP A 302 -5.15 -5.98 -36.63
CA TRP A 302 -4.78 -5.41 -37.92
C TRP A 302 -3.26 -5.26 -38.04
N ASP A 303 -2.71 -5.66 -39.19
CA ASP A 303 -1.31 -5.39 -39.54
C ASP A 303 -1.15 -3.89 -39.91
N LEU A 304 -0.40 -3.17 -39.07
CA LEU A 304 -0.15 -1.73 -39.25
C LEU A 304 0.89 -1.43 -40.35
N LYS A 305 1.62 -2.43 -40.84
CA LYS A 305 2.54 -2.30 -41.98
C LYS A 305 1.88 -2.72 -43.30
N GLN A 306 0.89 -3.60 -43.27
CA GLN A 306 0.21 -4.13 -44.47
C GLN A 306 -1.29 -3.78 -44.48
N PRO A 307 -1.68 -2.57 -44.88
CA PRO A 307 -3.07 -2.10 -44.87
C PRO A 307 -4.03 -2.91 -45.74
N ALA A 308 -3.53 -3.65 -46.73
CA ALA A 308 -4.35 -4.46 -47.63
C ALA A 308 -4.86 -5.76 -46.99
N LEU A 309 -4.21 -6.26 -45.94
CA LEU A 309 -4.60 -7.51 -45.27
C LEU A 309 -5.87 -7.31 -44.45
N ALA A 310 -6.77 -8.31 -44.51
CA ALA A 310 -7.95 -8.34 -43.66
C ALA A 310 -7.55 -8.55 -42.19
N PRO A 311 -8.32 -8.01 -41.23
CA PRO A 311 -8.06 -8.26 -39.83
C PRO A 311 -8.23 -9.75 -39.49
N THR A 312 -7.48 -10.20 -38.48
CA THR A 312 -7.52 -11.59 -38.01
C THR A 312 -7.89 -11.65 -36.54
N VAL A 313 -8.50 -12.76 -36.10
CA VAL A 313 -8.88 -12.96 -34.71
C VAL A 313 -7.74 -13.64 -33.96
N MET A 314 -7.37 -13.09 -32.81
CA MET A 314 -6.43 -13.65 -31.85
C MET A 314 -7.19 -13.97 -30.55
N ASN A 315 -7.21 -15.25 -30.20
CA ASN A 315 -7.64 -15.68 -28.86
C ASN A 315 -6.40 -15.67 -27.96
N ALA A 316 -6.41 -14.82 -26.95
CA ALA A 316 -5.32 -14.67 -26.00
C ALA A 316 -5.83 -14.93 -24.58
N THR A 317 -4.88 -15.17 -23.69
CA THR A 317 -5.08 -15.18 -22.24
C THR A 317 -4.15 -14.11 -21.71
N SER A 318 -4.65 -13.20 -20.89
CA SER A 318 -3.81 -12.20 -20.25
C SER A 318 -2.72 -12.86 -19.40
N MET A 319 -1.66 -12.11 -19.10
CA MET A 319 -0.47 -12.59 -18.38
C MET A 319 0.32 -13.70 -19.08
N ASN A 320 -0.05 -14.07 -20.31
CA ASN A 320 0.63 -15.10 -21.10
C ASN A 320 1.31 -14.50 -22.35
N ALA A 321 2.26 -15.28 -22.90
CA ALA A 321 2.93 -14.96 -24.14
C ALA A 321 2.40 -15.79 -25.32
N PHE A 322 2.27 -15.17 -26.48
CA PHE A 322 1.79 -15.80 -27.71
C PHE A 322 2.72 -15.49 -28.89
N PRO A 323 2.89 -16.44 -29.83
CA PRO A 323 3.56 -16.16 -31.08
C PRO A 323 2.68 -15.25 -31.96
N LEU A 324 3.28 -14.23 -32.58
CA LEU A 324 2.63 -13.32 -33.52
C LEU A 324 3.41 -13.32 -34.84
N THR A 325 2.76 -13.66 -35.95
CA THR A 325 3.38 -13.62 -37.27
C THR A 325 2.66 -12.58 -38.14
N LEU A 326 3.42 -11.61 -38.66
CA LEU A 326 2.92 -10.53 -39.50
C LEU A 326 3.76 -10.47 -40.77
N GLY A 327 3.18 -10.91 -41.90
CA GLY A 327 3.94 -11.18 -43.12
C GLY A 327 5.04 -12.21 -42.87
N ASP A 328 6.29 -11.88 -43.24
CA ASP A 328 7.47 -12.72 -43.02
C ASP A 328 8.12 -12.53 -41.65
N GLN A 329 7.66 -11.57 -40.86
CA GLN A 329 8.25 -11.23 -39.57
C GLN A 329 7.59 -12.01 -38.43
N LYS A 330 8.42 -12.56 -37.54
CA LYS A 330 7.99 -13.28 -36.34
C LYS A 330 8.25 -12.45 -35.10
N TYR A 331 7.21 -12.34 -34.27
CA TYR A 331 7.21 -11.64 -33.01
C TYR A 331 6.70 -12.57 -31.91
N THR A 332 6.99 -12.22 -30.66
CA THR A 332 6.30 -12.74 -29.48
C THR A 332 5.57 -11.59 -28.82
N ILE A 333 4.27 -11.75 -28.56
CA ILE A 333 3.50 -10.79 -27.79
C ILE A 333 3.34 -11.32 -26.36
N GLU A 334 3.71 -10.52 -25.38
CA GLU A 334 3.63 -10.83 -23.95
C GLU A 334 2.55 -9.93 -23.35
N PHE A 335 1.38 -10.48 -23.03
CA PHE A 335 0.31 -9.71 -22.38
C PHE A 335 0.60 -9.55 -20.89
N ALA A 336 0.31 -8.37 -20.35
CA ALA A 336 0.25 -8.13 -18.92
C ALA A 336 -1.16 -8.44 -18.37
N GLU A 337 -1.48 -7.92 -17.19
CA GLU A 337 -2.82 -7.98 -16.62
C GLU A 337 -3.83 -7.23 -17.50
N PHE A 338 -5.02 -7.81 -17.64
CA PHE A 338 -6.18 -7.17 -18.23
C PHE A 338 -6.92 -6.36 -17.17
N SER A 339 -7.09 -5.06 -17.41
CA SER A 339 -7.79 -4.17 -16.49
C SER A 339 -9.16 -3.83 -17.08
N MET A 340 -10.24 -4.36 -16.51
CA MET A 340 -11.60 -4.03 -16.96
C MET A 340 -11.98 -2.56 -16.68
N ILE A 341 -11.47 -2.02 -15.56
CA ILE A 341 -11.78 -0.67 -15.09
C ILE A 341 -10.48 0.11 -14.97
N ASN A 342 -10.41 1.27 -15.62
CA ASN A 342 -9.29 2.19 -15.55
C ASN A 342 -9.80 3.56 -15.12
N VAL A 343 -9.36 4.05 -13.97
CA VAL A 343 -9.80 5.33 -13.41
C VAL A 343 -8.73 6.38 -13.67
N GLU A 344 -8.99 7.26 -14.62
CA GLU A 344 -8.02 8.24 -15.10
C GLU A 344 -8.64 9.65 -15.18
N ASP A 345 -7.75 10.63 -15.30
CA ASP A 345 -8.10 12.05 -15.48
C ASP A 345 -7.75 12.51 -16.90
N PHE A 346 -8.64 12.20 -17.85
CA PHE A 346 -8.48 12.61 -19.25
C PHE A 346 -9.01 14.01 -19.57
N ASP A 347 -9.67 14.65 -18.60
CA ASP A 347 -10.26 15.98 -18.73
C ASP A 347 -9.25 17.11 -18.40
N GLN A 348 -7.95 16.77 -18.35
CA GLN A 348 -6.90 17.76 -18.50
C GLN A 348 -7.03 18.38 -19.89
N LYS A 349 -7.83 19.46 -19.95
CA LYS A 349 -7.62 20.56 -20.89
C LYS A 349 -6.15 20.90 -20.76
N ASP A 350 -5.34 20.44 -21.71
CA ASP A 350 -3.95 20.80 -21.85
C ASP A 350 -3.91 22.33 -21.73
N PRO A 351 -3.40 22.90 -20.63
CA PRO A 351 -3.42 24.32 -20.44
C PRO A 351 -2.28 24.89 -21.29
N LYS A 352 -2.53 24.93 -22.61
CA LYS A 352 -1.78 25.64 -23.63
C LYS A 352 -0.39 25.05 -23.89
N ALA A 353 -0.22 24.51 -25.10
CA ALA A 353 1.03 24.60 -25.83
C ALA A 353 1.51 26.07 -25.90
N ARG A 354 2.33 26.49 -24.93
CA ARG A 354 3.13 27.73 -24.98
C ARG A 354 4.50 27.51 -24.32
N SER A 355 5.51 27.34 -25.18
CA SER A 355 6.95 27.54 -24.91
C SER A 355 7.71 26.54 -24.00
N LEU A 356 8.90 26.17 -24.47
CA LEU A 356 9.86 25.23 -23.89
C LEU A 356 10.45 25.66 -22.52
N ASN A 357 10.36 26.95 -22.16
CA ASN A 357 11.02 27.50 -20.97
C ASN A 357 10.20 27.47 -19.67
N GLU A 358 8.89 27.18 -19.71
CA GLU A 358 8.06 27.13 -18.48
C GLU A 358 8.09 25.75 -17.79
N LYS A 359 8.63 24.72 -18.45
CA LYS A 359 8.70 23.32 -17.96
C LYS A 359 9.55 23.08 -16.70
N ILE A 360 10.25 24.07 -16.14
CA ILE A 360 11.17 23.86 -15.01
C ILE A 360 10.58 24.29 -13.64
N LYS A 361 9.39 24.90 -13.58
CA LYS A 361 8.94 25.55 -12.32
C LYS A 361 7.72 24.98 -11.59
N ASP A 362 6.99 24.00 -12.12
CA ASP A 362 5.72 23.62 -11.49
C ASP A 362 5.78 22.32 -10.67
N VAL A 363 6.35 22.41 -9.46
CA VAL A 363 6.34 21.36 -8.43
C VAL A 363 5.37 21.73 -7.28
N ARG A 364 4.51 22.75 -7.41
CA ARG A 364 3.70 23.25 -6.28
C ARG A 364 2.28 23.71 -6.60
N ALA A 365 1.59 23.07 -7.54
CA ALA A 365 0.15 23.29 -7.74
C ALA A 365 -0.66 22.03 -7.37
N VAL A 366 -0.95 21.88 -6.06
CA VAL A 366 -2.06 21.07 -5.58
C VAL A 366 -3.29 21.98 -5.62
N THR A 367 -4.14 21.85 -6.65
CA THR A 367 -5.60 22.11 -6.66
C THR A 367 -6.11 22.23 -8.11
N LYS A 368 -6.44 21.10 -8.72
CA LYS A 368 -7.55 20.98 -9.67
C LYS A 368 -8.34 19.75 -9.25
N ASP A 369 -9.65 19.89 -9.16
CA ASP A 369 -10.55 18.76 -8.95
C ASP A 369 -10.38 17.80 -10.12
N LYS A 370 -9.61 16.73 -9.92
CA LYS A 370 -9.45 15.67 -10.90
C LYS A 370 -10.80 14.99 -11.02
N THR A 371 -11.48 15.15 -12.15
CA THR A 371 -12.69 14.40 -12.47
C THR A 371 -12.26 13.00 -12.91
N MET A 372 -11.85 12.19 -11.94
CA MET A 372 -11.49 10.79 -12.12
C MET A 372 -12.70 10.02 -12.64
N SER A 373 -12.59 9.47 -13.84
CA SER A 373 -13.66 8.69 -14.48
C SER A 373 -13.14 7.36 -14.98
N ASN A 374 -14.00 6.34 -14.94
CA ASN A 374 -13.71 5.07 -15.58
C ASN A 374 -13.74 5.22 -17.11
N ILE A 375 -12.63 4.94 -17.78
CA ILE A 375 -12.49 5.00 -19.25
C ILE A 375 -12.57 3.61 -19.91
N GLY A 376 -12.99 2.59 -19.15
CA GLY A 376 -13.22 1.25 -19.65
C GLY A 376 -11.97 0.38 -19.68
N PRO A 377 -12.03 -0.76 -20.39
CA PRO A 377 -10.99 -1.78 -20.35
C PRO A 377 -9.69 -1.33 -21.02
N SER A 378 -8.57 -1.82 -20.51
CA SER A 378 -7.24 -1.61 -21.07
C SER A 378 -6.41 -2.88 -20.99
N ILE A 379 -5.39 -2.96 -21.83
CA ILE A 379 -4.34 -3.96 -21.69
C ILE A 379 -2.97 -3.36 -21.98
N THR A 380 -1.99 -3.76 -21.17
CA THR A 380 -0.58 -3.52 -21.45
C THR A 380 0.01 -4.78 -22.06
N TYR A 381 0.86 -4.62 -23.07
CA TYR A 381 1.53 -5.74 -23.70
C TYR A 381 2.92 -5.34 -24.20
N LYS A 382 3.82 -6.31 -24.30
CA LYS A 382 5.14 -6.13 -24.91
C LYS A 382 5.20 -6.92 -26.19
N ILE A 383 5.77 -6.33 -27.24
CA ILE A 383 6.09 -7.06 -28.47
C ILE A 383 7.60 -7.21 -28.53
N ARG A 384 8.05 -8.45 -28.62
CA ARG A 384 9.44 -8.83 -28.78
C ARG A 384 9.71 -9.29 -30.21
N ASP A 385 10.73 -8.74 -30.84
CA ASP A 385 11.18 -9.15 -32.17
C ASP A 385 12.11 -10.37 -32.12
N ALA A 386 12.50 -10.87 -33.29
CA ALA A 386 13.43 -11.99 -33.42
C ALA A 386 14.86 -11.69 -32.90
N ALA A 387 15.22 -10.41 -32.72
CA ALA A 387 16.48 -9.99 -32.11
C ALA A 387 16.40 -9.93 -30.57
N GLY A 388 15.22 -10.15 -30.00
CA GLY A 388 14.96 -10.12 -28.56
C GLY A 388 14.66 -8.73 -28.01
N GLN A 389 14.59 -7.70 -28.85
CA GLN A 389 14.23 -6.35 -28.44
C GLN A 389 12.73 -6.27 -28.15
N ALA A 390 12.36 -5.78 -26.97
CA ALA A 390 10.97 -5.64 -26.56
C ALA A 390 10.57 -4.15 -26.50
N GLN A 391 9.41 -3.85 -27.07
CA GLN A 391 8.75 -2.55 -26.95
C GLN A 391 7.45 -2.73 -26.19
N GLU A 392 7.13 -1.81 -25.28
CA GLU A 392 5.91 -1.87 -24.48
C GLU A 392 4.84 -0.94 -25.03
N TYR A 393 3.61 -1.44 -25.01
CA TYR A 393 2.41 -0.76 -25.48
C TYR A 393 1.31 -0.85 -24.44
N MET A 394 0.47 0.17 -24.41
CA MET A 394 -0.73 0.21 -23.57
C MET A 394 -1.89 0.69 -24.43
N GLN A 395 -2.99 -0.06 -24.40
CA GLN A 395 -4.13 0.23 -25.25
C GLN A 395 -5.43 0.23 -24.48
N TYR A 396 -6.25 1.25 -24.72
CA TYR A 396 -7.63 1.29 -24.28
C TYR A 396 -8.54 0.63 -25.32
N MET A 397 -9.47 -0.18 -24.84
CA MET A 397 -10.33 -1.02 -25.68
C MET A 397 -11.61 -0.32 -26.11
N LEU A 398 -11.98 0.76 -25.42
CA LEU A 398 -13.08 1.65 -25.77
C LEU A 398 -12.53 3.01 -26.21
N PRO A 399 -13.26 3.74 -27.08
CA PRO A 399 -12.85 5.08 -27.44
C PRO A 399 -12.99 6.03 -26.25
N ILE A 400 -12.07 6.99 -26.17
CA ILE A 400 -12.03 8.04 -25.14
C ILE A 400 -12.43 9.35 -25.79
N THR A 401 -13.43 10.02 -25.23
CA THR A 401 -13.86 11.34 -25.68
C THR A 401 -12.86 12.42 -25.30
N GLN A 402 -12.35 13.16 -26.28
CA GLN A 402 -11.50 14.33 -26.09
C GLN A 402 -11.97 15.45 -27.01
N GLU A 403 -12.21 16.64 -26.45
CA GLU A 403 -12.70 17.81 -27.19
C GLU A 403 -13.99 17.53 -27.99
N GLY A 404 -14.84 16.62 -27.48
CA GLY A 404 -16.10 16.22 -28.13
C GLY A 404 -15.92 15.21 -29.29
N VAL A 405 -14.73 14.65 -29.47
CA VAL A 405 -14.45 13.61 -30.46
C VAL A 405 -13.95 12.35 -29.77
N ASP A 406 -14.45 11.21 -30.21
CA ASP A 406 -14.09 9.90 -29.68
C ASP A 406 -12.86 9.35 -30.38
N TYR A 407 -11.85 8.94 -29.60
CA TYR A 407 -10.61 8.37 -30.12
C TYR A 407 -10.28 7.03 -29.49
N PHE A 408 -9.90 6.06 -30.30
CA PHE A 408 -9.14 4.91 -29.84
C PHE A 408 -7.70 5.32 -29.59
N VAL A 409 -7.16 4.89 -28.44
CA VAL A 409 -5.85 5.37 -27.95
C VAL A 409 -4.89 4.20 -27.76
N LEU A 410 -3.70 4.33 -28.35
CA LEU A 410 -2.58 3.39 -28.23
C LEU A 410 -1.33 4.15 -27.79
N GLY A 411 -0.77 3.76 -26.65
CA GLY A 411 0.47 4.29 -26.12
C GLY A 411 1.65 3.37 -26.42
N GLU A 412 2.82 3.94 -26.70
CA GLU A 412 4.08 3.20 -26.76
C GLU A 412 5.15 3.81 -25.86
N ARG A 413 6.02 2.96 -25.28
CA ARG A 413 7.24 3.41 -24.59
C ARG A 413 8.35 2.37 -24.69
N THR A 414 9.59 2.86 -24.66
CA THR A 414 10.78 1.99 -24.73
C THR A 414 11.32 1.70 -23.32
N VAL A 415 11.23 2.69 -22.43
CA VAL A 415 11.71 2.59 -21.05
C VAL A 415 10.53 2.76 -20.11
N VAL A 416 10.41 1.88 -19.11
CA VAL A 416 9.29 1.88 -18.14
C VAL A 416 9.19 3.20 -17.35
N SER A 417 10.29 3.94 -17.17
CA SER A 417 10.30 5.24 -16.50
C SER A 417 9.84 6.41 -17.37
N GLU A 418 9.70 6.21 -18.68
CA GLU A 418 9.26 7.25 -19.61
C GLU A 418 7.73 7.26 -19.75
N PRO A 419 7.13 8.45 -19.99
CA PRO A 419 5.71 8.54 -20.32
C PRO A 419 5.43 7.88 -21.67
N TYR A 420 4.22 7.34 -21.84
CA TYR A 420 3.78 6.81 -23.13
C TYR A 420 3.68 7.93 -24.18
N ASN A 421 4.13 7.63 -25.39
CA ASN A 421 3.80 8.39 -26.58
C ASN A 421 2.44 7.90 -27.10
N TRP A 422 1.44 8.78 -27.16
CA TRP A 422 0.06 8.41 -27.44
C TRP A 422 -0.32 8.68 -28.90
N MET A 423 -0.75 7.63 -29.57
CA MET A 423 -1.43 7.70 -30.85
C MET A 423 -2.95 7.70 -30.64
N ARG A 424 -3.66 8.53 -31.40
CA ARG A 424 -5.12 8.64 -31.40
C ARG A 424 -5.66 8.27 -32.78
N ILE A 425 -6.67 7.41 -32.81
CA ILE A 425 -7.38 7.00 -34.03
C ILE A 425 -8.84 7.45 -33.87
N PRO A 426 -9.38 8.28 -34.78
CA PRO A 426 -10.76 8.71 -34.65
C PRO A 426 -11.72 7.52 -34.76
N ALA A 427 -12.68 7.46 -33.85
CA ALA A 427 -13.83 6.60 -33.99
C ALA A 427 -14.78 7.16 -35.07
N ASP A 428 -15.55 6.27 -35.70
CA ASP A 428 -16.60 6.67 -36.62
C ASP A 428 -17.92 7.00 -35.90
N ARG A 429 -18.96 7.31 -36.69
CA ARG A 429 -20.28 7.69 -36.18
C ARG A 429 -20.97 6.61 -35.33
N GLU A 430 -20.50 5.36 -35.41
CA GLU A 430 -21.02 4.23 -34.64
C GLU A 430 -20.09 3.87 -33.47
N GLY A 431 -19.02 4.66 -33.24
CA GLY A 431 -18.01 4.39 -32.23
C GLY A 431 -17.04 3.28 -32.62
N SER A 432 -16.96 2.90 -33.90
CA SER A 432 -16.07 1.85 -34.42
C SER A 432 -14.79 2.42 -35.01
N ILE A 433 -13.75 1.58 -35.04
CA ILE A 433 -12.48 1.86 -35.73
C ILE A 433 -12.52 1.47 -37.21
N ASP A 434 -13.54 0.74 -37.64
CA ASP A 434 -13.61 0.10 -38.96
C ASP A 434 -13.52 1.10 -40.10
N THR A 435 -14.23 2.23 -40.00
CA THR A 435 -14.17 3.27 -41.03
C THR A 435 -12.75 3.81 -41.22
N PHE A 436 -11.98 3.98 -40.14
CA PHE A 436 -10.59 4.42 -40.24
C PHE A 436 -9.69 3.35 -40.88
N MET A 437 -9.85 2.09 -40.47
CA MET A 437 -9.06 0.98 -41.03
C MET A 437 -9.35 0.78 -42.52
N ASN A 438 -10.62 0.89 -42.92
CA ASN A 438 -11.04 0.85 -44.32
C ASN A 438 -10.53 2.05 -45.10
N PHE A 439 -10.60 3.26 -44.54
CA PHE A 439 -10.03 4.47 -45.13
C PHE A 439 -8.52 4.31 -45.40
N ARG A 440 -7.77 3.79 -44.42
CA ARG A 440 -6.34 3.47 -44.55
C ARG A 440 -6.09 2.44 -45.67
N LYS A 441 -6.92 1.39 -45.74
CA LYS A 441 -6.84 0.38 -46.81
C LYS A 441 -7.08 0.99 -48.19
N SER A 442 -8.11 1.81 -48.34
CA SER A 442 -8.43 2.51 -49.60
C SER A 442 -7.34 3.51 -50.01
N LEU A 443 -6.69 4.18 -49.06
CA LEU A 443 -5.56 5.06 -49.34
C LEU A 443 -4.35 4.29 -49.92
N ALA A 444 -4.13 3.06 -49.45
CA ALA A 444 -3.05 2.20 -49.91
C ALA A 444 -3.38 1.44 -51.21
N ASP A 445 -4.65 1.42 -51.64
CA ASP A 445 -5.09 0.79 -52.88
C ASP A 445 -5.03 1.82 -54.04
N PRO A 446 -4.14 1.65 -55.03
CA PRO A 446 -4.00 2.60 -56.13
C PRO A 446 -5.28 2.78 -56.95
N ALA A 447 -6.12 1.74 -57.09
CA ALA A 447 -7.35 1.85 -57.86
C ALA A 447 -8.37 2.73 -57.14
N GLN A 448 -8.53 2.54 -55.83
CA GLN A 448 -9.45 3.32 -55.01
C GLN A 448 -8.98 4.77 -54.82
N LEU A 449 -7.68 4.97 -54.61
CA LEU A 449 -7.09 6.30 -54.54
C LEU A 449 -7.29 7.08 -55.86
N ASN A 450 -7.04 6.44 -57.01
CA ASN A 450 -7.28 7.09 -58.30
C ASN A 450 -8.77 7.43 -58.51
N ALA A 451 -9.68 6.54 -58.13
CA ALA A 451 -11.12 6.80 -58.20
C ALA A 451 -11.54 8.01 -57.32
N ALA A 452 -10.95 8.15 -56.13
CA ALA A 452 -11.18 9.31 -55.26
C ALA A 452 -10.66 10.61 -55.89
N ILE A 453 -9.46 10.59 -56.48
CA ILE A 453 -8.89 11.75 -57.20
C ILE A 453 -9.76 12.14 -58.39
N ASP A 454 -10.26 11.17 -59.17
CA ASP A 454 -11.12 11.44 -60.31
C ASP A 454 -12.44 12.11 -59.89
N ARG A 455 -13.01 11.71 -58.75
CA ARG A 455 -14.20 12.32 -58.14
C ARG A 455 -13.91 13.74 -57.63
N ALA A 456 -12.84 13.92 -56.85
CA ALA A 456 -12.43 15.21 -56.29
C ALA A 456 -12.17 16.27 -57.38
N THR A 457 -11.67 15.83 -58.54
CA THR A 457 -11.36 16.72 -59.67
C THR A 457 -12.48 16.85 -60.70
N ALA A 458 -13.63 16.19 -60.50
CA ALA A 458 -14.71 16.15 -61.48
C ALA A 458 -15.32 17.53 -61.80
N LYS A 459 -15.29 18.44 -60.83
CA LYS A 459 -15.83 19.81 -60.96
C LYS A 459 -14.81 20.83 -61.51
N VAL A 460 -13.57 20.41 -61.76
CA VAL A 460 -12.51 21.28 -62.30
C VAL A 460 -12.72 21.47 -63.80
N GLU A 461 -12.44 22.68 -64.30
CA GLU A 461 -12.59 23.01 -65.72
C GLU A 461 -11.82 22.01 -66.61
N PRO A 462 -12.42 21.47 -67.69
CA PRO A 462 -11.81 20.41 -68.50
C PRO A 462 -10.40 20.72 -69.02
N ARG A 463 -10.09 21.99 -69.29
CA ARG A 463 -8.77 22.42 -69.78
C ARG A 463 -7.68 22.34 -68.70
N MET A 464 -8.02 22.61 -67.44
CA MET A 464 -7.07 22.59 -66.32
C MET A 464 -7.02 21.24 -65.59
N ARG A 465 -8.06 20.41 -65.76
CA ARG A 465 -8.23 19.14 -65.05
C ARG A 465 -7.01 18.21 -65.13
N PRO A 466 -6.33 18.00 -66.27
CA PRO A 466 -5.17 17.11 -66.33
C PRO A 466 -3.99 17.57 -65.45
N GLN A 467 -3.69 18.87 -65.46
CA GLN A 467 -2.62 19.45 -64.63
C GLN A 467 -2.99 19.41 -63.15
N PHE A 468 -4.26 19.67 -62.83
CA PHE A 468 -4.74 19.61 -61.46
C PHE A 468 -4.71 18.17 -60.90
N ILE A 469 -5.13 17.17 -61.69
CA ILE A 469 -5.00 15.75 -61.31
C ILE A 469 -3.54 15.40 -61.01
N LEU A 470 -2.58 15.86 -61.83
CA LEU A 470 -1.16 15.62 -61.59
C LEU A 470 -0.69 16.26 -60.27
N ALA A 471 -1.10 17.49 -59.98
CA ALA A 471 -0.79 18.17 -58.72
C ALA A 471 -1.36 17.41 -57.52
N VAL A 472 -2.63 17.00 -57.59
CA VAL A 472 -3.29 16.20 -56.55
C VAL A 472 -2.56 14.87 -56.33
N LYS A 473 -2.22 14.14 -57.39
CA LYS A 473 -1.45 12.89 -57.30
C LYS A 473 -0.10 13.10 -56.61
N ASN A 474 0.59 14.20 -56.91
CA ASN A 474 1.86 14.52 -56.25
C ASN A 474 1.68 14.81 -54.75
N VAL A 475 0.64 15.55 -54.35
CA VAL A 475 0.34 15.81 -52.93
C VAL A 475 0.01 14.51 -52.19
N MET A 476 -0.85 13.65 -52.77
CA MET A 476 -1.17 12.34 -52.18
C MET A 476 0.07 11.46 -52.06
N ARG A 477 0.93 11.46 -53.09
CA ARG A 477 2.19 10.73 -53.08
C ARG A 477 3.14 11.25 -52.00
N LEU A 478 3.29 12.56 -51.85
CA LEU A 478 4.09 13.17 -50.78
C LEU A 478 3.58 12.73 -49.40
N PHE A 479 2.26 12.70 -49.18
CA PHE A 479 1.69 12.24 -47.92
C PHE A 479 1.97 10.75 -47.65
N VAL A 480 1.72 9.89 -48.65
CA VAL A 480 1.82 8.43 -48.49
C VAL A 480 3.29 7.96 -48.40
N GLU A 481 4.19 8.55 -49.20
CA GLU A 481 5.61 8.15 -49.26
C GLU A 481 6.46 8.85 -48.19
N ASN A 482 6.15 10.09 -47.80
CA ASN A 482 7.01 10.90 -46.92
C ASN A 482 6.40 11.12 -45.53
N LYS A 483 5.98 10.07 -44.82
CA LYS A 483 5.59 10.17 -43.39
C LYS A 483 4.41 11.13 -43.09
N GLY A 484 3.40 11.20 -43.95
CA GLY A 484 2.18 11.97 -43.69
C GLY A 484 2.40 13.50 -43.74
N TYR A 485 1.80 14.24 -42.79
CA TYR A 485 1.92 15.70 -42.76
C TYR A 485 3.35 16.21 -42.59
N LEU A 486 4.21 15.43 -41.91
CA LEU A 486 5.59 15.83 -41.65
C LEU A 486 6.40 15.95 -42.96
N GLY A 487 6.23 15.04 -43.92
CA GLY A 487 6.94 15.15 -45.20
C GLY A 487 6.38 16.23 -46.11
N ILE A 488 5.10 16.59 -45.96
CA ILE A 488 4.55 17.76 -46.66
C ILE A 488 5.21 19.03 -46.13
N ASP A 489 5.30 19.17 -44.80
CA ASP A 489 5.98 20.29 -44.15
C ASP A 489 7.47 20.36 -44.54
N GLU A 490 8.18 19.23 -44.54
CA GLU A 490 9.57 19.16 -45.02
C GLU A 490 9.70 19.56 -46.49
N PHE A 491 8.82 19.06 -47.36
CA PHE A 491 8.82 19.40 -48.78
C PHE A 491 8.60 20.90 -48.99
N VAL A 492 7.63 21.49 -48.30
CA VAL A 492 7.33 22.93 -48.36
C VAL A 492 8.54 23.74 -47.89
N LYS A 493 9.15 23.38 -46.77
CA LYS A 493 10.33 24.08 -46.24
C LYS A 493 11.55 24.03 -47.17
N GLN A 494 11.74 22.90 -47.86
CA GLN A 494 12.90 22.70 -48.73
C GLN A 494 12.72 23.29 -50.14
N ASN A 495 11.49 23.31 -50.67
CA ASN A 495 11.23 23.59 -52.08
C ASN A 495 10.46 24.89 -52.33
N ILE A 496 9.89 25.52 -51.30
CA ILE A 496 9.06 26.73 -51.43
C ILE A 496 9.72 27.92 -50.71
N PRO A 497 9.78 29.12 -51.34
CA PRO A 497 10.30 30.33 -50.72
C PRO A 497 9.57 30.68 -49.40
N PRO A 498 10.28 31.19 -48.36
CA PRO A 498 9.71 31.43 -47.03
C PRO A 498 8.41 32.24 -47.04
N GLU A 499 8.30 33.25 -47.90
CA GLU A 499 7.10 34.09 -48.02
C GLU A 499 5.85 33.35 -48.52
N GLN A 500 5.99 32.19 -49.17
CA GLN A 500 4.90 31.40 -49.75
C GLN A 500 4.63 30.08 -49.02
N GLN A 501 5.45 29.73 -48.02
CA GLN A 501 5.38 28.43 -47.35
C GLN A 501 4.03 28.22 -46.66
N GLN A 502 3.49 29.25 -45.99
CA GLN A 502 2.22 29.16 -45.28
C GLN A 502 1.05 28.88 -46.24
N ASP A 503 0.95 29.65 -47.33
CA ASP A 503 -0.13 29.52 -48.30
C ASP A 503 -0.05 28.20 -49.07
N MET A 504 1.17 27.79 -49.46
CA MET A 504 1.36 26.53 -50.18
C MET A 504 1.09 25.31 -49.27
N GLY A 505 1.51 25.37 -48.00
CA GLY A 505 1.20 24.35 -47.01
C GLY A 505 -0.31 24.22 -46.78
N ALA A 506 -1.02 25.34 -46.63
CA ALA A 506 -2.47 25.35 -46.48
C ALA A 506 -3.18 24.78 -47.73
N LEU A 507 -2.68 25.08 -48.94
CA LEU A 507 -3.19 24.53 -50.18
C LEU A 507 -3.02 23.01 -50.24
N PHE A 508 -1.85 22.47 -49.88
CA PHE A 508 -1.61 21.03 -49.85
C PHE A 508 -2.52 20.31 -48.84
N VAL A 509 -2.69 20.88 -47.65
CA VAL A 509 -3.63 20.35 -46.63
C VAL A 509 -5.06 20.37 -47.14
N SER A 510 -5.50 21.46 -47.79
CA SER A 510 -6.84 21.57 -48.38
C SER A 510 -7.08 20.53 -49.48
N ILE A 511 -6.08 20.30 -50.35
CA ILE A 511 -6.13 19.25 -51.38
C ILE A 511 -6.28 17.87 -50.71
N LEU A 512 -5.49 17.57 -49.67
CA LEU A 512 -5.59 16.31 -48.93
C LEU A 512 -6.98 16.10 -48.35
N HIS A 513 -7.53 17.10 -47.66
CA HIS A 513 -8.86 16.99 -47.05
C HIS A 513 -9.95 16.83 -48.09
N GLY A 514 -9.86 17.53 -49.22
CA GLY A 514 -10.78 17.38 -50.36
C GLY A 514 -10.76 15.95 -50.92
N VAL A 515 -9.58 15.43 -51.27
CA VAL A 515 -9.45 14.05 -51.77
C VAL A 515 -9.83 13.02 -50.69
N GLY A 516 -9.50 13.28 -49.43
CA GLY A 516 -9.88 12.44 -48.30
C GLY A 516 -11.39 12.32 -48.14
N ALA A 517 -12.14 13.38 -48.36
CA ALA A 517 -13.59 13.31 -48.36
C ALA A 517 -14.12 12.37 -49.46
N ASP A 518 -13.61 12.46 -50.69
CA ASP A 518 -14.01 11.54 -51.76
C ASP A 518 -13.49 10.10 -51.54
N LEU A 519 -12.32 9.96 -50.92
CA LEU A 519 -11.73 8.66 -50.57
C LEU A 519 -12.56 7.95 -49.49
N LEU A 520 -13.12 8.69 -48.54
CA LEU A 520 -14.06 8.16 -47.56
C LEU A 520 -15.29 7.57 -48.26
N ASP A 521 -15.85 8.24 -49.28
CA ASP A 521 -17.00 7.70 -50.03
C ASP A 521 -16.64 6.45 -50.82
N VAL A 522 -15.47 6.44 -51.44
CA VAL A 522 -14.96 5.25 -52.15
C VAL A 522 -14.80 4.08 -51.18
N SER A 523 -14.19 4.34 -50.01
CA SER A 523 -14.00 3.35 -48.94
C SER A 523 -15.33 2.80 -48.43
N MET A 524 -16.29 3.66 -48.09
CA MET A 524 -17.61 3.25 -47.59
C MET A 524 -18.37 2.44 -48.63
N THR A 525 -18.38 2.89 -49.89
CA THR A 525 -19.02 2.16 -51.00
C THR A 525 -18.39 0.78 -51.20
N ALA A 526 -17.06 0.69 -51.18
CA ALA A 526 -16.34 -0.57 -51.36
C ALA A 526 -16.60 -1.60 -50.25
N ASN A 527 -16.95 -1.13 -49.05
CA ASN A 527 -17.25 -1.98 -47.89
C ASN A 527 -18.76 -2.12 -47.62
N GLY A 528 -19.62 -1.67 -48.55
CA GLY A 528 -21.08 -1.78 -48.41
C GLY A 528 -21.69 -0.91 -47.29
N GLN A 529 -20.96 0.11 -46.84
CA GLN A 529 -21.41 1.07 -45.82
C GLN A 529 -22.19 2.21 -46.47
N GLU A 530 -23.17 2.74 -45.76
CA GLU A 530 -23.91 3.94 -46.18
C GLU A 530 -22.97 5.15 -46.19
N ILE A 531 -23.05 5.98 -47.23
CA ILE A 531 -22.23 7.19 -47.35
C ILE A 531 -22.51 8.13 -46.17
N TRP A 532 -21.44 8.55 -45.48
CA TRP A 532 -21.55 9.51 -44.38
C TRP A 532 -22.12 10.85 -44.89
N PRO A 533 -23.22 11.37 -44.32
CA PRO A 533 -23.76 12.67 -44.72
C PRO A 533 -22.71 13.78 -44.65
N ASN A 534 -22.84 14.77 -45.53
CA ASN A 534 -21.92 15.91 -45.56
C ASN A 534 -22.22 16.89 -44.41
N ASP A 535 -21.71 16.58 -43.22
CA ASP A 535 -21.83 17.37 -42.00
C ASP A 535 -20.45 17.69 -41.38
N ALA A 536 -20.45 18.44 -40.27
CA ALA A 536 -19.21 18.84 -39.58
C ALA A 536 -18.43 17.64 -39.02
N SER A 537 -19.12 16.58 -38.57
CA SER A 537 -18.48 15.39 -37.99
C SER A 537 -17.71 14.61 -39.05
N ARG A 538 -18.24 14.54 -40.28
CA ARG A 538 -17.56 13.94 -41.43
C ARG A 538 -16.25 14.66 -41.74
N GLY A 539 -16.29 15.99 -41.82
CA GLY A 539 -15.09 16.81 -42.05
C GLY A 539 -14.05 16.59 -40.96
N GLN A 540 -14.48 16.62 -39.70
CA GLN A 540 -13.61 16.38 -38.54
C GLN A 540 -12.98 14.98 -38.57
N PHE A 541 -13.74 13.95 -38.93
CA PHE A 541 -13.22 12.58 -39.07
C PHE A 541 -12.12 12.50 -40.12
N VAL A 542 -12.31 13.08 -41.32
CA VAL A 542 -11.30 13.06 -42.39
C VAL A 542 -10.01 13.75 -41.94
N VAL A 543 -10.11 14.92 -41.31
CA VAL A 543 -8.95 15.64 -40.76
C VAL A 543 -8.21 14.77 -39.75
N ASN A 544 -8.94 14.22 -38.78
CA ASN A 544 -8.38 13.39 -37.73
C ASN A 544 -7.80 12.06 -38.26
N ALA A 545 -8.37 11.51 -39.34
CA ALA A 545 -7.87 10.30 -39.98
C ALA A 545 -6.49 10.54 -40.60
N PHE A 546 -6.26 11.68 -41.26
CA PHE A 546 -4.92 12.02 -41.75
C PHE A 546 -3.91 12.31 -40.63
N VAL A 547 -4.36 12.90 -39.51
CA VAL A 547 -3.52 13.06 -38.31
C VAL A 547 -3.12 11.70 -37.76
N ALA A 548 -4.06 10.78 -37.61
CA ALA A 548 -3.80 9.40 -37.17
C ALA A 548 -2.89 8.64 -38.15
N LEU A 549 -3.09 8.79 -39.47
CA LEU A 549 -2.21 8.21 -40.50
C LEU A 549 -0.78 8.76 -40.43
N THR A 550 -0.61 10.02 -40.05
CA THR A 550 0.72 10.61 -39.80
C THR A 550 1.35 9.99 -38.55
N ALA A 551 0.60 9.86 -37.46
CA ALA A 551 1.08 9.23 -36.22
C ALA A 551 1.45 7.74 -36.41
N LEU A 552 0.76 7.01 -37.30
CA LEU A 552 1.13 5.63 -37.67
C LEU A 552 2.54 5.49 -38.24
N GLN A 553 3.12 6.57 -38.77
CA GLN A 553 4.48 6.57 -39.35
C GLN A 553 5.56 6.69 -38.28
N GLU A 554 5.21 7.17 -37.08
CA GLU A 554 6.11 7.32 -35.95
C GLU A 554 6.02 6.15 -34.97
N ILE A 555 4.82 5.60 -34.78
CA ILE A 555 4.60 4.49 -33.85
C ILE A 555 5.28 3.22 -34.37
N LYS A 556 5.92 2.47 -33.49
CA LYS A 556 6.66 1.26 -33.84
C LYS A 556 5.82 -0.02 -33.81
N SER A 557 4.61 0.06 -33.26
CA SER A 557 3.75 -1.11 -33.14
C SER A 557 3.48 -1.73 -34.52
N PRO A 558 3.75 -3.03 -34.72
CA PRO A 558 3.44 -3.69 -35.99
C PRO A 558 1.96 -4.08 -36.09
N VAL A 559 1.20 -4.03 -34.98
CA VAL A 559 -0.19 -4.47 -34.90
C VAL A 559 -1.05 -3.50 -34.08
N TYR A 560 -2.32 -3.41 -34.43
CA TYR A 560 -3.36 -2.82 -33.60
C TYR A 560 -4.37 -3.90 -33.21
N MET A 561 -4.85 -3.91 -31.97
CA MET A 561 -5.74 -4.96 -31.44
C MET A 561 -7.00 -4.36 -30.84
N HIS A 562 -8.18 -4.72 -31.31
CA HIS A 562 -9.45 -4.31 -30.73
C HIS A 562 -10.08 -5.48 -29.97
N LEU A 563 -10.65 -5.23 -28.80
CA LEU A 563 -11.31 -6.25 -27.99
C LEU A 563 -12.75 -6.45 -28.46
N GLU A 564 -13.06 -7.64 -28.99
CA GLU A 564 -14.41 -8.01 -29.41
C GLU A 564 -15.23 -8.55 -28.23
N ASN A 565 -14.62 -9.40 -27.41
CA ASN A 565 -15.20 -9.93 -26.19
C ASN A 565 -14.11 -10.43 -25.23
N PHE A 566 -14.51 -10.67 -23.98
CA PHE A 566 -13.65 -11.26 -22.97
C PHE A 566 -14.45 -12.11 -21.97
N GLU A 567 -13.75 -13.07 -21.36
CA GLU A 567 -14.19 -13.78 -20.16
C GLU A 567 -13.23 -13.35 -19.03
N GLN A 568 -13.73 -12.54 -18.12
CA GLN A 568 -12.94 -12.07 -16.98
C GLN A 568 -12.71 -13.21 -16.01
N LEU A 569 -11.46 -13.37 -15.59
CA LEU A 569 -11.08 -14.27 -14.53
C LEU A 569 -10.34 -13.44 -13.49
N GLU A 570 -10.88 -13.33 -12.28
CA GLU A 570 -10.24 -12.54 -11.23
C GLU A 570 -9.21 -13.39 -10.47
N SER A 571 -8.33 -12.72 -9.76
CA SER A 571 -7.42 -13.32 -8.80
C SER A 571 -7.43 -12.59 -7.48
N SER A 572 -7.30 -13.37 -6.40
CA SER A 572 -7.18 -12.85 -5.05
C SER A 572 -5.74 -12.94 -4.57
N GLY A 573 -5.21 -11.80 -4.11
CA GLY A 573 -3.95 -11.71 -3.38
C GLY A 573 -4.19 -12.01 -1.91
N LEU A 574 -3.72 -13.17 -1.46
CA LEU A 574 -3.83 -13.63 -0.09
C LEU A 574 -2.49 -13.47 0.64
N GLN A 575 -2.52 -12.81 1.78
CA GLN A 575 -1.38 -12.77 2.70
C GLN A 575 -1.62 -13.74 3.84
N LEU A 576 -0.72 -14.70 4.04
CA LEU A 576 -0.80 -15.68 5.11
C LEU A 576 0.30 -15.41 6.13
N ALA A 577 -0.08 -15.37 7.41
CA ALA A 577 0.86 -15.12 8.49
C ALA A 577 0.64 -16.02 9.71
N ARG A 578 1.74 -16.53 10.25
CA ARG A 578 1.80 -17.17 11.57
C ARG A 578 2.51 -16.22 12.52
N SER A 579 1.80 -15.75 13.55
CA SER A 579 2.30 -14.71 14.46
C SER A 579 2.03 -15.06 15.93
N PRO A 580 2.72 -16.07 16.50
CA PRO A 580 2.51 -16.48 17.89
C PRO A 580 2.92 -15.41 18.92
N GLY A 581 3.77 -14.45 18.53
CA GLY A 581 4.16 -13.31 19.34
C GLY A 581 3.02 -12.34 19.64
N GLN A 582 2.00 -12.27 18.79
CA GLN A 582 0.80 -11.44 18.98
C GLN A 582 0.14 -11.66 20.35
N THR A 583 0.00 -12.92 20.78
CA THR A 583 -0.58 -13.25 22.09
C THR A 583 0.24 -12.66 23.24
N TRP A 584 1.58 -12.70 23.14
CA TRP A 584 2.47 -12.10 24.13
C TRP A 584 2.35 -10.58 24.14
N VAL A 585 2.22 -9.94 22.98
CA VAL A 585 1.98 -8.49 22.89
C VAL A 585 0.69 -8.11 23.61
N TYR A 586 -0.39 -8.88 23.48
CA TYR A 586 -1.63 -8.65 24.24
C TYR A 586 -1.45 -8.82 25.75
N VAL A 587 -0.79 -9.88 26.19
CA VAL A 587 -0.47 -10.09 27.62
C VAL A 587 0.34 -8.90 28.17
N GLY A 588 1.39 -8.50 27.45
CA GLY A 588 2.21 -7.36 27.84
C GLY A 588 1.41 -6.05 27.85
N SER A 589 0.49 -5.85 26.92
CA SER A 589 -0.40 -4.66 26.90
C SER A 589 -1.30 -4.61 28.14
N VAL A 590 -1.88 -5.74 28.56
CA VAL A 590 -2.65 -5.83 29.80
C VAL A 590 -1.78 -5.52 31.01
N LEU A 591 -0.56 -6.06 31.07
CA LEU A 591 0.40 -5.75 32.14
C LEU A 591 0.77 -4.25 32.16
N LEU A 592 0.86 -3.60 30.99
CA LEU A 592 1.15 -2.18 30.91
C LEU A 592 0.00 -1.35 31.49
N ILE A 593 -1.24 -1.70 31.15
CA ILE A 593 -2.44 -1.07 31.69
C ILE A 593 -2.49 -1.24 33.22
N LEU A 594 -2.29 -2.47 33.72
CA LEU A 594 -2.20 -2.70 35.16
C LEU A 594 -1.05 -1.87 35.79
N GLY A 595 0.13 -1.87 35.18
CA GLY A 595 1.28 -1.11 35.65
C GLY A 595 1.00 0.38 35.83
N THR A 596 0.33 0.98 34.85
CA THR A 596 -0.09 2.39 34.93
C THR A 596 -1.15 2.62 36.00
N ILE A 597 -2.14 1.72 36.13
CA ILE A 597 -3.16 1.80 37.19
C ILE A 597 -2.52 1.78 38.59
N PHE A 598 -1.67 0.80 38.87
CA PHE A 598 -0.99 0.69 40.17
C PHE A 598 -0.05 1.87 40.43
N MET A 599 0.56 2.46 39.41
CA MET A 599 1.49 3.57 39.59
C MET A 599 0.79 4.92 39.83
N PHE A 600 -0.35 5.17 39.18
CA PHE A 600 -1.04 6.47 39.23
C PHE A 600 -2.20 6.51 40.23
N TYR A 601 -2.96 5.41 40.38
CA TYR A 601 -4.17 5.39 41.20
C TYR A 601 -3.95 4.78 42.58
N MET A 602 -2.99 3.86 42.73
CA MET A 602 -2.64 3.32 44.05
C MET A 602 -1.50 4.11 44.68
N ARG A 603 -1.71 4.57 45.92
CA ARG A 603 -0.75 5.39 46.65
C ARG A 603 -0.41 4.74 47.98
N GLU A 604 0.89 4.61 48.24
CA GLU A 604 1.35 4.15 49.55
C GLU A 604 1.26 5.31 50.55
N LYS A 605 0.36 5.16 51.52
CA LYS A 605 0.22 6.04 52.68
C LYS A 605 0.73 5.31 53.91
N ARG A 606 1.47 6.01 54.77
CA ARG A 606 1.98 5.50 56.04
C ARG A 606 1.52 6.41 57.17
N LEU A 607 1.06 5.81 58.26
CA LEU A 607 0.58 6.50 59.45
C LEU A 607 1.25 5.87 60.67
N TRP A 608 1.78 6.69 61.56
CA TRP A 608 2.38 6.26 62.82
C TRP A 608 1.60 6.85 63.98
N LEU A 609 1.33 6.05 65.00
CA LEU A 609 0.81 6.48 66.28
C LEU A 609 1.82 6.09 67.36
N TRP A 610 2.37 7.10 68.03
CA TRP A 610 3.30 6.94 69.15
C TRP A 610 2.56 7.25 70.45
N PHE A 611 2.43 6.25 71.31
CA PHE A 611 1.82 6.37 72.63
C PHE A 611 2.95 6.52 73.65
N GLY A 612 3.20 7.75 74.09
CA GLY A 612 4.22 8.08 75.08
C GLY A 612 3.64 8.82 76.28
N LYS A 613 4.49 9.18 77.24
CA LYS A 613 4.09 9.89 78.47
C LYS A 613 3.51 11.28 78.22
N ASP A 614 3.93 11.94 77.14
CA ASP A 614 3.49 13.29 76.75
C ASP A 614 2.23 13.26 75.85
N GLY A 615 1.56 12.11 75.73
CA GLY A 615 0.35 11.92 74.94
C GLY A 615 0.56 11.07 73.68
N VAL A 616 -0.46 11.03 72.82
CA VAL A 616 -0.43 10.24 71.58
C VAL A 616 -0.07 11.13 70.40
N ARG A 617 1.07 10.85 69.76
CA ARG A 617 1.52 11.57 68.57
C ARG A 617 1.17 10.80 67.31
N MET A 618 0.43 11.43 66.41
CA MET A 618 0.17 10.93 65.07
C MET A 618 1.11 11.60 64.06
N ALA A 619 1.70 10.80 63.17
CA ALA A 619 2.42 11.32 62.01
C ALA A 619 2.04 10.58 60.74
N MET A 620 2.01 11.27 59.60
CA MET A 620 1.68 10.68 58.31
C MET A 620 2.71 11.01 57.23
N SER A 621 2.88 10.09 56.29
CA SER A 621 3.68 10.31 55.07
C SER A 621 3.12 9.56 53.88
N ALA A 622 3.41 10.05 52.68
CA ALA A 622 3.04 9.45 51.41
C ALA A 622 4.20 9.59 50.44
N THR A 623 4.33 8.63 49.51
CA THR A 623 5.45 8.58 48.56
C THR A 623 5.34 9.60 47.43
N ARG A 624 4.16 10.16 47.15
CA ARG A 624 3.89 11.19 46.12
C ARG A 624 2.76 12.15 46.57
N HIS A 625 2.83 13.41 46.16
CA HIS A 625 1.85 14.50 46.42
C HIS A 625 1.48 14.74 47.90
N ALA A 626 2.34 15.46 48.63
CA ALA A 626 2.09 15.87 50.01
C ALA A 626 0.83 16.75 50.23
N ARG A 627 0.25 17.31 49.15
CA ARG A 627 -0.90 18.22 49.22
C ARG A 627 -2.18 17.55 49.73
N ASP A 628 -2.37 16.26 49.47
CA ASP A 628 -3.54 15.52 49.97
C ASP A 628 -3.39 15.20 51.46
N LEU A 629 -2.15 15.02 51.94
CA LEU A 629 -1.87 14.86 53.36
C LEU A 629 -2.12 16.14 54.16
N ASP A 630 -2.10 17.32 53.54
CA ASP A 630 -2.48 18.57 54.20
C ASP A 630 -3.97 18.55 54.61
N LYS A 631 -4.82 17.73 53.95
CA LYS A 631 -6.23 17.52 54.33
C LYS A 631 -6.44 16.26 55.16
N GLU A 632 -5.89 15.13 54.71
CA GLU A 632 -6.15 13.83 55.33
C GLU A 632 -5.55 13.71 56.74
N CYS A 633 -4.41 14.35 57.01
CA CYS A 633 -3.78 14.27 58.32
C CYS A 633 -4.64 14.95 59.41
N PRO A 634 -5.10 16.20 59.23
CA PRO A 634 -6.09 16.80 60.15
C PRO A 634 -7.35 15.96 60.31
N GLU A 635 -7.95 15.47 59.23
CA GLU A 635 -9.19 14.66 59.29
C GLU A 635 -8.99 13.38 60.10
N HIS A 636 -7.86 12.68 59.92
CA HIS A 636 -7.57 11.49 60.70
C HIS A 636 -7.29 11.82 62.18
N ALA A 637 -6.66 12.96 62.48
CA ALA A 637 -6.42 13.41 63.85
C ALA A 637 -7.73 13.75 64.56
N GLU A 638 -8.62 14.47 63.88
CA GLU A 638 -9.94 14.86 64.40
C GLU A 638 -10.81 13.63 64.70
N LYS A 639 -10.88 12.67 63.77
CA LYS A 639 -11.61 11.41 63.99
C LYS A 639 -11.06 10.60 65.16
N LEU A 640 -9.74 10.54 65.31
CA LEU A 640 -9.10 9.86 66.43
C LEU A 640 -9.34 10.59 67.76
N ASN A 641 -9.30 11.92 67.78
CA ASN A 641 -9.67 12.75 68.93
C ASN A 641 -11.13 12.55 69.32
N GLN A 642 -12.04 12.51 68.34
CA GLN A 642 -13.47 12.28 68.57
C GLN A 642 -13.71 10.89 69.15
N LEU A 643 -13.11 9.84 68.55
CA LEU A 643 -13.18 8.48 69.09
C LEU A 643 -12.62 8.37 70.50
N ALA A 644 -11.53 9.07 70.81
CA ALA A 644 -10.96 9.11 72.15
C ALA A 644 -11.93 9.76 73.16
N LYS A 645 -12.68 10.81 72.77
CA LYS A 645 -13.68 11.45 73.64
C LYS A 645 -14.90 10.56 73.86
N ASP A 646 -15.41 9.97 72.79
CA ASP A 646 -16.63 9.15 72.83
C ASP A 646 -16.43 7.86 73.64
N LEU A 647 -15.22 7.28 73.61
CA LEU A 647 -14.91 6.01 74.29
C LEU A 647 -14.26 6.16 75.67
N ASN A 648 -13.71 7.33 76.01
CA ASN A 648 -13.20 7.60 77.37
C ASN A 648 -14.27 8.10 78.35
N HIS A 649 -15.50 8.35 77.89
CA HIS A 649 -16.60 8.71 78.77
C HIS A 649 -17.04 7.59 79.74
N ASP A 650 -16.56 6.36 79.52
CA ASP A 650 -16.89 5.16 80.32
C ASP A 650 -15.80 4.70 81.31
N GLN A 651 -14.71 5.47 81.52
CA GLN A 651 -13.75 5.13 82.59
C GLN A 651 -14.12 5.83 83.91
N PRO A 652 -14.39 5.07 85.01
CA PRO A 652 -14.65 5.66 86.30
C PRO A 652 -13.40 6.37 86.83
N LYS A 653 -13.61 7.57 87.38
CA LYS A 653 -12.58 8.40 88.02
C LYS A 653 -11.85 7.68 89.16
#